data_AF-A0A2N0R0B4-F1
#
_entry.id   AF-A0A2N0R0B4-F1
#
_cell.length_a   1.000
_cell.length_b   1.000
_cell.length_c   1.000
_cell.angle_alpha   90.00
_cell.angle_beta   90.00
_cell.angle_gamma   90.00
#
_symmetry.space_group_name_H-M   'P 1'
#
loop_
_entity.id
_entity.type
_entity.pdbx_description
1 polymer ?
#
loop_
_entity_poly.entity_id
_entity_poly.type
_entity_poly.pdbx_seq_one_letter_code
_entity_poly.pdbx_strand_id
1 'polypeptide(L)'
;MINKNLKIKDSENSMAELCCEIIQNIFTEFDLKELSPYFKFSIETFTKQGDFPLQQIASVALLKEFIFKFWDNYVKEDNSLSRSLVKEINECVIIDHSFIQSLRSYFLLELRLQQEDINQLQKLKEDFPWIENENEINFLPKFWTSIKQVNFGDFSTFYNSDFNKNSDDYPFISAYISNYNKLKLIKHLYPIVRFVKIINSKLEYVLTRKSAQTITFKEYIEKESMDDINNGNYLKSLFEDFALSWNSVITNINQNQPEELYMDLERPVIFSLIERKEGGNYLCKILEWLIKFHNEFLDNALAIPIGKCKNLKFLEDSPYYIKSIKLSQMQDTNFINEDNKKILNYSQRKDEKNFIFDLQQIEMILVKELVYDKVYIEKEDTGFYLKDFTFKHEIFYNSIRIISDIKNILPQEPIPIDKMLLILAIFQPSNSLILENSLNSINLHELLFLFEKILCLIKELSIKNNNILIIDFINQWLKLARYNITFIDILKEFPLKYVIAIYELIEEQVTNSTIHTIDDKFKVPLTQQIKDSINNFINHQLVSPKAFALALKRFINRFLLIDTNIENLNLRIYFLDFTLELWTSDINKEIIRVSFPTNLLVSHAYNCYVFIVEEIEKTKKENISTTPSTTGTRKKLKNLKRFDF
;
A
#
# COMPACT_ATOMS: atom_id res chain seq x y z
N MET A 1 18.87 -28.37 -47.37
CA MET A 1 17.47 -28.25 -47.85
C MET A 1 16.99 -26.79 -47.76
N ILE A 2 17.09 -26.15 -46.59
CA ILE A 2 16.73 -24.73 -46.36
C ILE A 2 17.45 -23.75 -47.32
N ASN A 3 18.79 -23.82 -47.43
CA ASN A 3 19.56 -22.95 -48.35
C ASN A 3 19.15 -23.04 -49.83
N LYS A 4 18.55 -24.15 -50.28
CA LYS A 4 18.10 -24.29 -51.68
C LYS A 4 16.82 -23.47 -51.96
N ASN A 5 16.05 -23.13 -50.92
CA ASN A 5 14.77 -22.41 -51.02
C ASN A 5 14.90 -20.89 -50.72
N LEU A 6 16.08 -20.42 -50.29
CA LEU A 6 16.32 -19.06 -49.80
C LEU A 6 17.24 -18.23 -50.71
N LYS A 7 17.34 -18.54 -52.02
CA LYS A 7 18.26 -17.82 -52.92
C LYS A 7 18.04 -16.30 -52.84
N ILE A 8 19.10 -15.56 -52.45
CA ILE A 8 19.10 -14.10 -52.23
C ILE A 8 19.23 -13.30 -53.55
N LYS A 9 19.46 -13.98 -54.69
CA LYS A 9 19.60 -13.32 -56.00
C LYS A 9 18.32 -12.65 -56.50
N ASP A 10 17.16 -13.00 -55.95
CA ASP A 10 15.89 -12.35 -56.25
C ASP A 10 15.53 -11.42 -55.10
N SER A 11 15.58 -10.11 -55.34
CA SER A 11 15.29 -9.01 -54.41
C SER A 11 13.85 -8.96 -53.88
N GLU A 12 13.07 -10.04 -54.04
CA GLU A 12 11.64 -10.13 -53.77
C GLU A 12 11.22 -11.36 -52.95
N ASN A 13 12.16 -12.17 -52.44
CA ASN A 13 11.81 -13.38 -51.69
C ASN A 13 11.31 -13.06 -50.27
N SER A 14 9.99 -12.97 -50.11
CA SER A 14 9.29 -12.74 -48.84
C SER A 14 9.67 -13.74 -47.73
N MET A 15 10.13 -14.95 -48.08
CA MET A 15 10.58 -15.94 -47.12
C MET A 15 11.93 -15.57 -46.48
N ALA A 16 12.85 -14.99 -47.26
CA ALA A 16 14.14 -14.54 -46.72
C ALA A 16 13.93 -13.38 -45.73
N GLU A 17 13.04 -12.44 -46.08
CA GLU A 17 12.63 -11.32 -45.23
C GLU A 17 12.03 -11.80 -43.89
N LEU A 18 11.08 -12.73 -43.92
CA LEU A 18 10.50 -13.33 -42.70
C LEU A 18 11.55 -14.09 -41.87
N CYS A 19 12.44 -14.86 -42.51
CA CYS A 19 13.53 -15.52 -41.80
C CYS A 19 14.48 -14.52 -41.14
N CYS A 20 14.77 -13.39 -41.79
CA CYS A 20 15.59 -12.33 -41.23
C CYS A 20 14.95 -11.73 -39.97
N GLU A 21 13.63 -11.49 -39.99
CA GLU A 21 12.89 -10.94 -38.84
C GLU A 21 12.89 -11.89 -37.64
N ILE A 22 12.60 -13.18 -37.87
CA ILE A 22 12.62 -14.20 -36.81
C ILE A 22 14.01 -14.28 -36.17
N ILE A 23 15.07 -14.25 -36.98
CA ILE A 23 16.44 -14.30 -36.48
C ILE A 23 16.81 -12.98 -35.78
N GLN A 24 16.36 -11.83 -36.29
CA GLN A 24 16.63 -10.52 -35.67
C GLN A 24 16.02 -10.46 -34.26
N ASN A 25 14.80 -10.97 -34.07
CA ASN A 25 14.17 -11.05 -32.74
C ASN A 25 15.05 -11.81 -31.73
N ILE A 26 15.78 -12.84 -32.15
CA ILE A 26 16.73 -13.55 -31.28
C ILE A 26 17.86 -12.60 -30.84
N PHE A 27 18.35 -11.74 -31.74
CA PHE A 27 19.42 -10.79 -31.42
C PHE A 27 18.98 -9.64 -30.51
N THR A 28 17.68 -9.36 -30.39
CA THR A 28 17.17 -8.29 -29.51
C THR A 28 17.53 -8.50 -28.04
N GLU A 29 17.71 -9.75 -27.61
CA GLU A 29 18.07 -10.14 -26.25
C GLU A 29 19.51 -9.79 -25.85
N PHE A 30 20.38 -9.51 -26.83
CA PHE A 30 21.81 -9.22 -26.61
C PHE A 30 22.08 -7.73 -26.53
N ASP A 31 23.07 -7.32 -25.74
CA ASP A 31 23.49 -5.91 -25.67
C ASP A 31 24.47 -5.54 -26.80
N LEU A 32 24.75 -4.23 -26.97
CA LEU A 32 25.68 -3.77 -28.02
C LEU A 32 27.08 -4.37 -27.85
N LYS A 33 27.54 -4.59 -26.61
CA LYS A 33 28.88 -5.12 -26.31
C LYS A 33 29.00 -6.59 -26.73
N GLU A 34 27.92 -7.36 -26.62
CA GLU A 34 27.81 -8.75 -27.06
C GLU A 34 27.73 -8.86 -28.59
N LEU A 35 27.07 -7.92 -29.27
CA LEU A 35 26.95 -7.92 -30.73
C LEU A 35 28.21 -7.40 -31.45
N SER A 36 28.93 -6.46 -30.84
CA SER A 36 30.08 -5.76 -31.45
C SER A 36 31.15 -6.67 -32.06
N PRO A 37 31.60 -7.76 -31.40
CA PRO A 37 32.63 -8.64 -31.96
C PRO A 37 32.24 -9.30 -33.28
N TYR A 38 30.95 -9.38 -33.59
CA TYR A 38 30.42 -10.06 -34.78
C TYR A 38 30.14 -9.12 -35.96
N PHE A 39 30.26 -7.80 -35.77
CA PHE A 39 29.99 -6.80 -36.80
C PHE A 39 30.83 -7.04 -38.06
N LYS A 40 32.16 -7.07 -37.92
CA LYS A 40 33.08 -7.29 -39.04
C LYS A 40 32.90 -8.67 -39.68
N PHE A 41 32.74 -9.72 -38.87
CA PHE A 41 32.50 -11.08 -39.39
C PHE A 41 31.22 -11.14 -40.23
N SER A 42 30.17 -10.43 -39.84
CA SER A 42 28.89 -10.38 -40.56
C SER A 42 28.98 -9.62 -41.87
N ILE A 43 29.93 -8.71 -42.03
CA ILE A 43 30.22 -8.06 -43.31
C ILE A 43 31.06 -8.98 -44.20
N GLU A 44 32.02 -9.69 -43.63
CA GLU A 44 32.91 -10.61 -44.37
C GLU A 44 32.17 -11.79 -45.01
N THR A 45 30.99 -12.19 -44.48
CA THR A 45 30.16 -13.25 -45.09
C THR A 45 29.63 -12.87 -46.47
N PHE A 46 29.55 -11.57 -46.79
CA PHE A 46 29.10 -11.08 -48.09
C PHE A 46 30.25 -10.78 -49.05
N THR A 47 31.48 -10.62 -48.55
CA THR A 47 32.66 -10.33 -49.39
C THR A 47 33.45 -11.58 -49.77
N LYS A 48 33.29 -12.70 -49.05
CA LYS A 48 33.92 -13.99 -49.35
C LYS A 48 32.98 -14.87 -50.19
N GLN A 49 33.50 -15.50 -51.26
CA GLN A 49 32.76 -16.27 -52.28
C GLN A 49 32.12 -17.60 -51.79
N GLY A 50 31.23 -17.55 -50.78
CA GLY A 50 30.42 -18.69 -50.32
C GLY A 50 28.93 -18.40 -50.46
N ASP A 51 28.21 -19.21 -51.25
CA ASP A 51 26.77 -19.05 -51.47
C ASP A 51 25.97 -19.77 -50.36
N PHE A 52 25.92 -19.15 -49.17
CA PHE A 52 25.20 -19.66 -47.99
C PHE A 52 24.05 -18.71 -47.56
N PRO A 53 22.85 -18.83 -48.17
CA PRO A 53 21.79 -17.86 -47.95
C PRO A 53 21.33 -17.68 -46.50
N LEU A 54 21.22 -18.76 -45.71
CA LEU A 54 20.83 -18.63 -44.30
C LEU A 54 21.87 -17.88 -43.46
N GLN A 55 23.16 -18.09 -43.74
CA GLN A 55 24.24 -17.39 -43.04
C GLN A 55 24.21 -15.90 -43.38
N GLN A 56 24.00 -15.57 -44.64
CA GLN A 56 23.81 -14.19 -45.10
C GLN A 56 22.57 -13.55 -44.44
N ILE A 57 21.45 -14.28 -44.35
CA ILE A 57 20.25 -13.79 -43.68
C ILE A 57 20.51 -13.50 -42.20
N ALA A 58 21.18 -14.41 -41.50
CA ALA A 58 21.54 -14.22 -40.09
C ALA A 58 22.52 -13.05 -39.89
N SER A 59 23.48 -12.88 -40.80
CA SER A 59 24.41 -11.74 -40.78
C SER A 59 23.67 -10.41 -40.94
N VAL A 60 22.66 -10.31 -41.82
CA VAL A 60 21.86 -9.08 -41.94
C VAL A 60 20.98 -8.85 -40.72
N ALA A 61 20.35 -9.89 -40.20
CA ALA A 61 19.56 -9.80 -38.97
C ALA A 61 20.39 -9.24 -37.79
N LEU A 62 21.63 -9.75 -37.63
CA LEU A 62 22.57 -9.26 -36.65
C LEU A 62 22.96 -7.79 -36.90
N LEU A 63 23.28 -7.45 -38.15
CA LEU A 63 23.68 -6.09 -38.52
C LEU A 63 22.55 -5.07 -38.27
N LYS A 64 21.29 -5.42 -38.57
CA LYS A 64 20.13 -4.56 -38.28
C LYS A 64 20.03 -4.25 -36.78
N GLU A 65 20.12 -5.27 -35.94
CA GLU A 65 20.02 -5.11 -34.49
C GLU A 65 21.23 -4.38 -33.91
N PHE A 66 22.44 -4.68 -34.41
CA PHE A 66 23.65 -3.96 -34.05
C PHE A 66 23.53 -2.46 -34.37
N ILE A 67 23.04 -2.10 -35.55
CA ILE A 67 22.87 -0.70 -35.97
C ILE A 67 21.85 0.02 -35.09
N PHE A 68 20.73 -0.63 -34.80
CA PHE A 68 19.71 -0.08 -33.89
C PHE A 68 20.30 0.25 -32.51
N LYS A 69 21.00 -0.71 -31.89
CA LYS A 69 21.62 -0.54 -30.56
C LYS A 69 22.82 0.42 -30.59
N PHE A 70 23.56 0.46 -31.69
CA PHE A 70 24.64 1.41 -31.90
C PHE A 70 24.12 2.84 -31.84
N TRP A 71 23.08 3.16 -32.63
CA TRP A 71 22.51 4.51 -32.62
C TRP A 71 21.85 4.87 -31.29
N ASP A 72 21.12 3.93 -30.67
CA ASP A 72 20.48 4.14 -29.37
C ASP A 72 21.52 4.45 -28.28
N ASN A 73 22.70 3.81 -28.32
CA ASN A 73 23.80 4.16 -27.42
C ASN A 73 24.52 5.45 -27.85
N TYR A 74 24.72 5.70 -29.15
CA TYR A 74 25.47 6.85 -29.65
C TYR A 74 24.79 8.19 -29.30
N VAL A 75 23.46 8.24 -29.29
CA VAL A 75 22.67 9.45 -28.98
C VAL A 75 22.61 9.77 -27.47
N LYS A 76 22.92 8.80 -26.60
CA LYS A 76 22.96 9.00 -25.14
C LYS A 76 24.20 9.80 -24.71
N GLU A 77 24.13 10.45 -23.55
CA GLU A 77 25.26 11.21 -22.99
C GLU A 77 26.50 10.34 -22.71
N ASP A 78 26.29 9.08 -22.29
CA ASP A 78 27.34 8.06 -22.20
C ASP A 78 27.36 7.16 -23.44
N ASN A 79 28.06 7.62 -24.47
CA ASN A 79 28.23 6.94 -25.76
C ASN A 79 29.64 6.35 -25.97
N SER A 80 30.36 6.10 -24.87
CA SER A 80 31.75 5.60 -24.89
C SER A 80 31.92 4.33 -25.72
N LEU A 81 30.97 3.38 -25.62
CA LEU A 81 30.96 2.14 -26.37
C LEU A 81 30.81 2.38 -27.88
N SER A 82 29.81 3.15 -28.29
CA SER A 82 29.59 3.46 -29.71
C SER A 82 30.76 4.26 -30.31
N ARG A 83 31.31 5.23 -29.57
CA ARG A 83 32.50 5.98 -30.02
C ARG A 83 33.70 5.09 -30.28
N SER A 84 33.89 4.03 -29.50
CA SER A 84 34.99 3.07 -29.72
C SER A 84 34.87 2.28 -31.03
N LEU A 85 33.64 2.11 -31.54
CA LEU A 85 33.33 1.33 -32.75
C LEU A 85 33.34 2.17 -34.03
N VAL A 86 33.31 3.51 -33.94
CA VAL A 86 33.26 4.43 -35.10
C VAL A 86 34.36 4.14 -36.12
N LYS A 87 35.60 3.94 -35.64
CA LYS A 87 36.74 3.65 -36.52
C LYS A 87 36.54 2.35 -37.31
N GLU A 88 36.09 1.29 -36.63
CA GLU A 88 35.84 -0.01 -37.25
C GLU A 88 34.70 0.05 -38.28
N ILE A 89 33.63 0.79 -37.96
CA ILE A 89 32.50 1.02 -38.88
C ILE A 89 32.98 1.75 -40.13
N ASN A 90 33.74 2.83 -39.99
CA ASN A 90 34.28 3.59 -41.12
C ASN A 90 35.18 2.75 -42.03
N GLU A 91 36.05 1.92 -41.45
CA GLU A 91 36.92 1.02 -42.21
C GLU A 91 36.12 -0.01 -43.03
N CYS A 92 35.06 -0.58 -42.46
CA CYS A 92 34.25 -1.59 -43.14
C CYS A 92 33.34 -0.98 -44.21
N VAL A 93 32.83 0.21 -43.94
CA VAL A 93 31.84 0.88 -44.80
C VAL A 93 32.49 1.42 -46.08
N ILE A 94 33.80 1.66 -46.15
CA ILE A 94 34.50 2.18 -47.36
C ILE A 94 34.53 1.17 -48.54
N ILE A 95 34.30 -0.11 -48.29
CA ILE A 95 34.40 -1.19 -49.30
C ILE A 95 33.38 -0.98 -50.43
N ASP A 96 33.85 -1.00 -51.68
CA ASP A 96 32.99 -0.89 -52.87
C ASP A 96 32.29 -2.22 -53.17
N HIS A 97 31.12 -2.41 -52.57
CA HIS A 97 30.29 -3.61 -52.73
C HIS A 97 28.80 -3.26 -52.58
N SER A 98 27.93 -3.88 -53.38
CA SER A 98 26.48 -3.58 -53.40
C SER A 98 25.79 -3.79 -52.04
N PHE A 99 26.22 -4.81 -51.29
CA PHE A 99 25.78 -5.03 -49.91
C PHE A 99 26.14 -3.86 -48.98
N ILE A 100 27.36 -3.33 -49.11
CA ILE A 100 27.85 -2.24 -48.26
C ILE A 100 27.10 -0.94 -48.56
N GLN A 101 26.70 -0.72 -49.82
CA GLN A 101 25.80 0.38 -50.18
C GLN A 101 24.43 0.24 -49.47
N SER A 102 23.85 -0.95 -49.45
CA SER A 102 22.59 -1.20 -48.73
C SER A 102 22.73 -1.01 -47.21
N LEU A 103 23.87 -1.45 -46.65
CA LEU A 103 24.22 -1.28 -45.24
C LEU A 103 24.32 0.21 -44.87
N ARG A 104 25.01 1.02 -45.69
CA ARG A 104 25.12 2.49 -45.50
C ARG A 104 23.76 3.15 -45.50
N SER A 105 22.92 2.82 -46.47
CA SER A 105 21.56 3.34 -46.56
C SER A 105 20.71 2.94 -45.35
N TYR A 106 20.87 1.74 -44.80
CA TYR A 106 20.18 1.31 -43.58
C TYR A 106 20.69 2.05 -42.34
N PHE A 107 22.01 2.25 -42.20
CA PHE A 107 22.59 3.08 -41.14
C PHE A 107 22.00 4.50 -41.13
N LEU A 108 21.85 5.12 -42.31
CA LEU A 108 21.26 6.45 -42.46
C LEU A 108 19.75 6.46 -42.15
N LEU A 109 19.03 5.42 -42.56
CA LEU A 109 17.60 5.29 -42.28
C LEU A 109 17.34 5.16 -40.77
N GLU A 110 18.08 4.29 -40.08
CA GLU A 110 17.92 4.08 -38.64
C GLU A 110 18.30 5.35 -37.85
N LEU A 111 19.37 6.04 -38.25
CA LEU A 111 19.74 7.33 -37.67
C LEU A 111 18.60 8.37 -37.78
N ARG A 112 17.95 8.45 -38.94
CA ARG A 112 16.80 9.36 -39.15
C ARG A 112 15.57 8.96 -38.34
N LEU A 113 15.37 7.67 -38.07
CA LEU A 113 14.27 7.20 -37.22
C LEU A 113 14.50 7.55 -35.74
N GLN A 114 15.75 7.64 -35.30
CA GLN A 114 16.10 7.91 -33.90
C GLN A 114 16.37 9.39 -33.58
N GLN A 115 16.48 10.29 -34.58
CA GLN A 115 16.73 11.73 -34.39
C GLN A 115 15.68 12.63 -35.05
N GLU A 116 15.09 13.56 -34.30
CA GLU A 116 14.14 14.55 -34.81
C GLU A 116 14.80 15.87 -35.30
N ASP A 117 16.05 16.16 -34.91
CA ASP A 117 16.68 17.49 -35.11
C ASP A 117 17.87 17.46 -36.08
N ILE A 118 17.72 18.16 -37.21
CA ILE A 118 18.66 18.25 -38.34
C ILE A 118 19.99 18.91 -37.92
N ASN A 119 20.04 19.67 -36.83
CA ASN A 119 21.23 20.43 -36.41
C ASN A 119 22.40 19.57 -35.89
N GLN A 120 22.18 18.28 -35.58
CA GLN A 120 23.26 17.36 -35.18
C GLN A 120 24.00 16.68 -36.34
N LEU A 121 23.45 16.72 -37.57
CA LEU A 121 24.09 16.16 -38.76
C LEU A 121 25.48 16.74 -39.03
N GLN A 122 25.75 17.97 -38.59
CA GLN A 122 27.03 18.63 -38.83
C GLN A 122 28.17 18.07 -37.96
N LYS A 123 27.89 17.65 -36.71
CA LYS A 123 28.86 16.94 -35.85
C LYS A 123 29.07 15.49 -36.30
N LEU A 124 28.01 14.84 -36.78
CA LEU A 124 28.07 13.46 -37.30
C LEU A 124 28.98 13.31 -38.52
N LYS A 125 29.17 14.37 -39.31
CA LYS A 125 30.08 14.37 -40.46
C LYS A 125 31.56 14.24 -40.07
N GLU A 126 31.94 14.69 -38.86
CA GLU A 126 33.31 14.51 -38.36
C GLU A 126 33.59 13.04 -38.07
N ASP A 127 32.61 12.34 -37.48
CA ASP A 127 32.74 10.92 -37.12
C ASP A 127 32.45 9.97 -38.29
N PHE A 128 31.61 10.35 -39.25
CA PHE A 128 31.20 9.52 -40.39
C PHE A 128 31.30 10.27 -41.74
N PRO A 129 32.50 10.35 -42.34
CA PRO A 129 32.72 11.12 -43.57
C PRO A 129 31.93 10.63 -44.79
N TRP A 130 31.51 9.37 -44.81
CA TRP A 130 30.75 8.77 -45.92
C TRP A 130 29.29 9.27 -46.01
N ILE A 131 28.79 9.99 -45.01
CA ILE A 131 27.44 10.57 -45.00
C ILE A 131 27.28 11.73 -46.00
N GLU A 132 28.36 12.44 -46.37
CA GLU A 132 28.29 13.60 -47.28
C GLU A 132 27.88 13.27 -48.72
N ASN A 133 28.09 12.03 -49.16
CA ASN A 133 27.90 11.62 -50.55
C ASN A 133 26.56 10.91 -50.82
N GLU A 134 25.75 10.61 -49.80
CA GLU A 134 24.50 9.85 -49.92
C GLU A 134 23.26 10.73 -49.64
N ASN A 135 23.05 11.75 -50.46
CA ASN A 135 21.80 12.53 -50.46
C ASN A 135 20.61 11.76 -51.06
N GLU A 136 20.85 10.58 -51.65
CA GLU A 136 19.82 9.72 -52.21
C GLU A 136 19.83 8.39 -51.47
N ILE A 137 18.82 8.13 -50.62
CA ILE A 137 18.50 6.77 -50.15
C ILE A 137 17.94 6.02 -51.37
N ASN A 138 18.82 5.67 -52.31
CA ASN A 138 18.45 4.98 -53.52
C ASN A 138 18.38 3.48 -53.22
N PHE A 139 17.15 2.98 -53.17
CA PHE A 139 16.82 1.55 -53.09
C PHE A 139 17.45 0.81 -51.90
N LEU A 140 16.78 0.84 -50.74
CA LEU A 140 16.92 -0.26 -49.78
C LEU A 140 16.25 -1.51 -50.41
N PRO A 141 16.97 -2.62 -50.61
CA PRO A 141 16.31 -3.89 -50.90
C PRO A 141 15.25 -4.19 -49.83
N LYS A 142 14.12 -4.82 -50.17
CA LYS A 142 13.08 -5.24 -49.19
C LYS A 142 13.66 -5.99 -47.99
N PHE A 143 14.75 -6.71 -48.24
CA PHE A 143 15.51 -7.42 -47.24
C PHE A 143 16.04 -6.53 -46.10
N TRP A 144 16.30 -5.25 -46.36
CA TRP A 144 16.78 -4.26 -45.40
C TRP A 144 15.66 -3.41 -44.79
N THR A 145 14.47 -3.33 -45.37
CA THR A 145 13.41 -2.47 -44.83
C THR A 145 12.96 -2.93 -43.44
N SER A 146 12.81 -1.98 -42.52
CA SER A 146 12.28 -2.23 -41.18
C SER A 146 10.81 -2.61 -41.31
N ILE A 147 10.50 -3.80 -40.82
CA ILE A 147 9.16 -4.33 -40.87
C ILE A 147 8.32 -3.65 -39.77
N LYS A 148 7.21 -3.02 -40.13
CA LYS A 148 6.29 -2.41 -39.16
C LYS A 148 5.82 -3.47 -38.15
N GLN A 149 6.00 -3.19 -36.85
CA GLN A 149 5.42 -3.98 -35.77
C GLN A 149 3.95 -3.62 -35.59
N VAL A 150 3.12 -4.64 -35.37
CA VAL A 150 1.69 -4.47 -35.09
C VAL A 150 1.50 -3.77 -33.74
N ASN A 151 0.56 -2.84 -33.66
CA ASN A 151 0.20 -2.17 -32.42
C ASN A 151 -1.33 -2.10 -32.22
N PHE A 152 -1.76 -1.58 -31.06
CA PHE A 152 -3.18 -1.45 -30.75
C PHE A 152 -3.93 -0.51 -31.72
N GLY A 153 -3.26 0.52 -32.25
CA GLY A 153 -3.85 1.41 -33.25
C GLY A 153 -4.19 0.67 -34.55
N ASP A 154 -3.34 -0.26 -34.97
CA ASP A 154 -3.61 -1.13 -36.12
C ASP A 154 -4.83 -2.03 -35.86
N PHE A 155 -4.91 -2.63 -34.67
CA PHE A 155 -6.06 -3.44 -34.25
C PHE A 155 -7.36 -2.63 -34.25
N SER A 156 -7.36 -1.46 -33.61
CA SER A 156 -8.52 -0.56 -33.54
C SER A 156 -8.97 -0.13 -34.95
N THR A 157 -8.01 0.21 -35.82
CA THR A 157 -8.31 0.58 -37.21
C THR A 157 -8.92 -0.59 -37.99
N PHE A 158 -8.36 -1.79 -37.85
CA PHE A 158 -8.89 -2.99 -38.48
C PHE A 158 -10.33 -3.27 -38.02
N TYR A 159 -10.59 -3.24 -36.72
CA TYR A 159 -11.92 -3.46 -36.16
C TYR A 159 -12.92 -2.41 -36.66
N ASN A 160 -12.53 -1.14 -36.68
CA ASN A 160 -13.40 -0.04 -37.10
C ASN A 160 -13.63 0.04 -38.62
N SER A 161 -12.84 -0.67 -39.43
CA SER A 161 -13.00 -0.68 -40.89
C SER A 161 -14.35 -1.21 -41.37
N ASP A 162 -14.96 -2.14 -40.60
CA ASP A 162 -16.31 -2.66 -40.79
C ASP A 162 -17.08 -2.61 -39.47
N PHE A 163 -17.14 -1.42 -38.86
CA PHE A 163 -17.64 -1.22 -37.50
C PHE A 163 -19.04 -1.80 -37.27
N ASN A 164 -19.99 -1.57 -38.19
CA ASN A 164 -21.36 -2.03 -38.00
C ASN A 164 -21.42 -3.55 -37.84
N LYS A 165 -20.79 -4.28 -38.76
CA LYS A 165 -20.73 -5.73 -38.72
C LYS A 165 -19.93 -6.23 -37.51
N ASN A 166 -18.74 -5.69 -37.29
CA ASN A 166 -17.85 -6.15 -36.22
C ASN A 166 -18.43 -5.86 -34.82
N SER A 167 -19.18 -4.77 -34.65
CA SER A 167 -19.88 -4.45 -33.40
C SER A 167 -21.04 -5.39 -33.11
N ASP A 168 -21.68 -5.92 -34.17
CA ASP A 168 -22.77 -6.89 -34.06
C ASP A 168 -22.26 -8.31 -33.78
N ASP A 169 -21.17 -8.71 -34.45
CA ASP A 169 -20.57 -10.05 -34.37
C ASP A 169 -19.65 -10.20 -33.14
N TYR A 170 -18.96 -9.12 -32.74
CA TYR A 170 -17.97 -9.09 -31.66
C TYR A 170 -18.16 -7.87 -30.73
N PRO A 171 -19.31 -7.77 -30.04
CA PRO A 171 -19.66 -6.60 -29.22
C PRO A 171 -18.74 -6.38 -28.03
N PHE A 172 -18.09 -7.43 -27.51
CA PHE A 172 -17.19 -7.29 -26.36
C PHE A 172 -15.88 -6.60 -26.76
N ILE A 173 -15.39 -6.83 -27.98
CA ILE A 173 -14.26 -6.08 -28.53
C ILE A 173 -14.59 -4.58 -28.61
N SER A 174 -15.82 -4.22 -28.98
CA SER A 174 -16.26 -2.81 -29.00
C SER A 174 -16.20 -2.18 -27.61
N ALA A 175 -16.69 -2.89 -26.59
CA ALA A 175 -16.62 -2.46 -25.19
C ALA A 175 -15.16 -2.31 -24.72
N TYR A 176 -14.28 -3.24 -25.10
CA TYR A 176 -12.85 -3.19 -24.81
C TYR A 176 -12.16 -1.98 -25.45
N ILE A 177 -12.34 -1.76 -26.75
CA ILE A 177 -11.73 -0.62 -27.47
C ILE A 177 -12.20 0.71 -26.87
N SER A 178 -13.50 0.83 -26.57
CA SER A 178 -14.09 2.02 -25.96
C SER A 178 -13.52 2.34 -24.57
N ASN A 179 -13.09 1.32 -23.83
CA ASN A 179 -12.55 1.47 -22.47
C ASN A 179 -11.02 1.30 -22.39
N TYR A 180 -10.31 1.16 -23.52
CA TYR A 180 -8.89 0.82 -23.54
C TYR A 180 -8.00 1.77 -22.71
N ASN A 181 -8.22 3.08 -22.83
CA ASN A 181 -7.46 4.07 -22.04
C ASN A 181 -7.74 3.95 -20.53
N LYS A 182 -8.98 3.63 -20.14
CA LYS A 182 -9.34 3.38 -18.73
C LYS A 182 -8.71 2.08 -18.22
N LEU A 183 -8.70 1.02 -19.04
CA LEU A 183 -8.09 -0.28 -18.69
C LEU A 183 -6.59 -0.18 -18.42
N LYS A 184 -5.87 0.67 -19.19
CA LYS A 184 -4.45 0.99 -18.91
C LYS A 184 -4.23 1.59 -17.52
N LEU A 185 -5.24 2.25 -16.96
CA LEU A 185 -5.19 2.84 -15.63
C LEU A 185 -5.64 1.85 -14.56
N ILE A 186 -6.69 1.07 -14.82
CA ILE A 186 -7.25 0.09 -13.86
C ILE A 186 -6.20 -0.92 -13.39
N LYS A 187 -5.26 -1.34 -14.25
CA LYS A 187 -4.19 -2.28 -13.85
C LYS A 187 -3.36 -1.83 -12.65
N HIS A 188 -3.31 -0.52 -12.38
CA HIS A 188 -2.60 0.07 -11.25
C HIS A 188 -3.34 -0.09 -9.90
N LEU A 189 -4.60 -0.54 -9.91
CA LEU A 189 -5.37 -0.79 -8.69
C LEU A 189 -4.75 -1.90 -7.83
N TYR A 190 -4.34 -3.01 -8.46
CA TYR A 190 -3.81 -4.16 -7.72
C TYR A 190 -2.52 -3.84 -6.95
N PRO A 191 -1.46 -3.26 -7.57
CA PRO A 191 -0.25 -2.88 -6.84
C PRO A 191 -0.53 -1.94 -5.66
N ILE A 192 -1.44 -0.97 -5.85
CA ILE A 192 -1.81 -0.02 -4.81
C ILE A 192 -2.48 -0.74 -3.63
N VAL A 193 -3.51 -1.54 -3.89
CA VAL A 193 -4.25 -2.25 -2.85
C VAL A 193 -3.34 -3.25 -2.12
N ARG A 194 -2.47 -3.95 -2.86
CA ARG A 194 -1.51 -4.90 -2.28
C ARG A 194 -0.57 -4.22 -1.30
N PHE A 195 0.06 -3.10 -1.69
CA PHE A 195 0.97 -2.37 -0.83
C PHE A 195 0.27 -1.84 0.41
N VAL A 196 -0.90 -1.20 0.24
CA VAL A 196 -1.70 -0.65 1.34
C VAL A 196 -2.09 -1.73 2.35
N LYS A 197 -2.54 -2.91 1.90
CA LYS A 197 -2.88 -4.03 2.81
C LYS A 197 -1.68 -4.46 3.66
N ILE A 198 -0.49 -4.57 3.06
CA ILE A 198 0.74 -4.99 3.75
C ILE A 198 1.24 -3.92 4.71
N ILE A 199 1.19 -2.65 4.31
CA ILE A 199 1.56 -1.53 5.18
C ILE A 199 0.61 -1.43 6.36
N ASN A 200 -0.71 -1.50 6.12
CA ASN A 200 -1.70 -1.48 7.19
C ASN A 200 -1.46 -2.62 8.19
N SER A 201 -1.22 -3.86 7.72
CA SER A 201 -1.00 -4.98 8.63
C SER A 201 0.26 -4.83 9.49
N LYS A 202 1.26 -4.07 9.04
CA LYS A 202 2.51 -3.80 9.80
C LYS A 202 2.41 -2.58 10.72
N LEU A 203 1.75 -1.51 10.26
CA LEU A 203 1.77 -0.20 10.92
C LEU A 203 0.52 0.10 11.74
N GLU A 204 -0.61 -0.55 11.45
CA GLU A 204 -1.88 -0.28 12.14
C GLU A 204 -1.72 -0.51 13.65
N TYR A 205 -2.28 0.42 14.40
CA TYR A 205 -2.13 0.60 15.84
C TYR A 205 -0.70 0.97 16.27
N VAL A 206 0.38 0.63 15.56
CA VAL A 206 1.77 0.88 16.00
C VAL A 206 2.19 2.33 15.81
N LEU A 207 1.77 2.93 14.70
CA LEU A 207 2.23 4.24 14.27
C LEU A 207 1.35 5.35 14.83
N THR A 208 1.96 6.39 15.42
CA THR A 208 1.22 7.61 15.78
C THR A 208 1.00 8.47 14.54
N ARG A 209 -0.06 9.29 14.53
CA ARG A 209 -0.35 10.25 13.46
C ARG A 209 0.85 11.16 13.13
N LYS A 210 1.47 11.74 14.17
CA LYS A 210 2.65 12.60 14.02
C LYS A 210 3.82 11.85 13.38
N SER A 211 4.07 10.61 13.81
CA SER A 211 5.13 9.78 13.22
C SER A 211 4.84 9.45 11.75
N ALA A 212 3.59 9.19 11.38
CA ALA A 212 3.21 8.88 10.01
C ALA A 212 3.44 10.06 9.04
N GLN A 213 3.28 11.28 9.53
CA GLN A 213 3.52 12.52 8.78
C GLN A 213 5.00 12.83 8.58
N THR A 214 5.88 12.29 9.43
CA THR A 214 7.32 12.63 9.41
C THR A 214 8.20 11.52 8.86
N ILE A 215 7.90 10.25 9.16
CA ILE A 215 8.73 9.11 8.75
C ILE A 215 8.55 8.88 7.26
N THR A 216 9.66 8.84 6.52
CA THR A 216 9.65 8.58 5.08
C THR A 216 9.57 7.09 4.75
N PHE A 217 9.16 6.74 3.53
CA PHE A 217 9.21 5.35 3.07
C PHE A 217 10.63 4.79 3.10
N LYS A 218 11.64 5.60 2.78
CA LYS A 218 13.05 5.24 2.87
C LYS A 218 13.44 4.81 4.29
N GLU A 219 13.21 5.67 5.26
CA GLU A 219 13.54 5.41 6.67
C GLU A 219 12.82 4.15 7.18
N TYR A 220 11.56 3.98 6.78
CA TYR A 220 10.77 2.81 7.16
C TYR A 220 11.32 1.51 6.54
N ILE A 221 11.60 1.51 5.24
CA ILE A 221 12.14 0.34 4.51
C ILE A 221 13.54 -0.02 5.02
N GLU A 222 14.41 0.97 5.24
CA GLU A 222 15.74 0.76 5.82
C GLU A 222 15.65 0.14 7.21
N LYS A 223 14.75 0.62 8.06
CA LYS A 223 14.50 0.03 9.38
C LYS A 223 14.03 -1.42 9.29
N GLU A 224 13.10 -1.73 8.40
CA GLU A 224 12.65 -3.11 8.18
C GLU A 224 13.76 -4.02 7.63
N SER A 225 14.70 -3.45 6.87
CA SER A 225 15.85 -4.16 6.29
C SER A 225 16.94 -4.47 7.31
N MET A 226 17.11 -3.62 8.34
CA MET A 226 18.03 -3.88 9.45
C MET A 226 17.63 -5.14 10.24
N ASP A 227 16.32 -5.38 10.36
CA ASP A 227 15.78 -6.52 11.08
C ASP A 227 15.74 -7.80 10.21
N ASP A 228 15.38 -7.67 8.93
CA ASP A 228 15.42 -8.75 7.95
C ASP A 228 15.59 -8.19 6.52
N ILE A 229 16.76 -8.43 5.95
CA ILE A 229 17.14 -7.95 4.61
C ILE A 229 16.16 -8.45 3.52
N ASN A 230 15.66 -9.68 3.63
CA ASN A 230 14.74 -10.24 2.64
C ASN A 230 13.38 -9.53 2.69
N ASN A 231 12.85 -9.31 3.89
CA ASN A 231 11.63 -8.55 4.10
C ASN A 231 11.78 -7.08 3.66
N GLY A 232 12.94 -6.48 3.92
CA GLY A 232 13.28 -5.13 3.44
C GLY A 232 13.29 -5.01 1.92
N ASN A 233 13.98 -5.91 1.23
CA ASN A 233 14.02 -5.96 -0.24
C ASN A 233 12.64 -6.22 -0.85
N TYR A 234 11.86 -7.12 -0.25
CA TYR A 234 10.49 -7.38 -0.67
C TYR A 234 9.60 -6.14 -0.53
N LEU A 235 9.69 -5.44 0.60
CA LEU A 235 8.94 -4.21 0.84
C LEU A 235 9.34 -3.09 -0.13
N LYS A 236 10.64 -2.98 -0.46
CA LYS A 236 11.14 -2.04 -1.44
C LYS A 236 10.55 -2.30 -2.83
N SER A 237 10.55 -3.55 -3.29
CA SER A 237 9.95 -3.92 -4.58
C SER A 237 8.44 -3.61 -4.62
N LEU A 238 7.71 -3.89 -3.54
CA LEU A 238 6.29 -3.53 -3.46
C LEU A 238 6.07 -2.01 -3.48
N PHE A 239 6.96 -1.25 -2.83
CA PHE A 239 6.91 0.20 -2.86
C PHE A 239 7.18 0.75 -4.27
N GLU A 240 8.13 0.18 -5.01
CA GLU A 240 8.42 0.59 -6.39
C GLU A 240 7.19 0.39 -7.29
N ASP A 241 6.52 -0.77 -7.20
CA ASP A 241 5.28 -1.04 -7.92
C ASP A 241 4.13 -0.08 -7.51
N PHE A 242 4.04 0.23 -6.21
CA PHE A 242 3.09 1.20 -5.67
C PHE A 242 3.36 2.61 -6.20
N ALA A 243 4.61 3.08 -6.16
CA ALA A 243 5.00 4.41 -6.59
C ALA A 243 4.79 4.59 -8.09
N LEU A 244 5.18 3.60 -8.91
CA LEU A 244 4.88 3.59 -10.35
C LEU A 244 3.38 3.68 -10.62
N SER A 245 2.58 2.93 -9.87
CA SER A 245 1.12 2.89 -10.01
C SER A 245 0.46 4.19 -9.56
N TRP A 246 0.91 4.78 -8.44
CA TRP A 246 0.49 6.08 -7.97
C TRP A 246 0.79 7.17 -9.00
N ASN A 247 2.03 7.24 -9.48
CA ASN A 247 2.49 8.29 -10.39
C ASN A 247 1.78 8.21 -11.75
N SER A 248 1.38 7.00 -12.17
CA SER A 248 0.59 6.78 -13.39
C SER A 248 -0.85 7.30 -13.28
N VAL A 249 -1.39 7.43 -12.06
CA VAL A 249 -2.80 7.73 -11.81
C VAL A 249 -3.02 9.14 -11.25
N ILE A 250 -2.11 9.65 -10.40
CA ILE A 250 -2.29 10.89 -9.63
C ILE A 250 -2.55 12.13 -10.49
N THR A 251 -1.97 12.18 -11.70
CA THR A 251 -2.16 13.25 -12.68
C THR A 251 -3.62 13.42 -13.10
N ASN A 252 -4.40 12.34 -13.10
CA ASN A 252 -5.82 12.35 -13.45
C ASN A 252 -6.71 12.86 -12.29
N ILE A 253 -6.17 12.91 -11.07
CA ILE A 253 -6.92 13.24 -9.84
C ILE A 253 -6.63 14.68 -9.40
N ASN A 254 -5.39 15.14 -9.52
CA ASN A 254 -5.01 16.52 -9.26
C ASN A 254 -4.34 17.14 -10.50
N GLN A 255 -5.15 17.80 -11.32
CA GLN A 255 -4.70 18.42 -12.57
C GLN A 255 -3.89 19.71 -12.35
N ASN A 256 -4.01 20.34 -11.17
CA ASN A 256 -3.46 21.67 -10.95
C ASN A 256 -1.96 21.66 -10.61
N GLN A 257 -1.49 20.67 -9.84
CA GLN A 257 -0.08 20.50 -9.45
C GLN A 257 0.25 19.01 -9.18
N PRO A 258 0.32 18.16 -10.22
CA PRO A 258 0.57 16.73 -10.05
C PRO A 258 2.01 16.41 -9.60
N GLU A 259 2.99 17.24 -10.01
CA GLU A 259 4.41 17.05 -9.71
C GLU A 259 4.70 17.09 -8.20
N GLU A 260 3.99 17.95 -7.48
CA GLU A 260 4.08 18.07 -6.01
C GLU A 260 3.52 16.85 -5.27
N LEU A 261 2.89 15.91 -5.98
CA LEU A 261 2.28 14.70 -5.41
C LEU A 261 2.88 13.40 -5.98
N TYR A 262 3.95 13.48 -6.76
CA TYR A 262 4.66 12.26 -7.18
C TYR A 262 5.22 11.53 -5.96
N MET A 263 5.01 10.22 -5.99
CA MET A 263 5.46 9.26 -5.00
C MET A 263 6.92 8.93 -5.25
N ASP A 264 7.72 9.12 -4.21
CA ASP A 264 9.12 8.72 -4.12
C ASP A 264 9.42 8.23 -2.70
N LEU A 265 10.63 7.73 -2.49
CA LEU A 265 11.06 7.18 -1.21
C LEU A 265 11.13 8.22 -0.08
N GLU A 266 11.23 9.51 -0.40
CA GLU A 266 11.32 10.59 0.58
C GLU A 266 9.93 11.07 1.05
N ARG A 267 8.85 10.57 0.43
CA ARG A 267 7.49 10.83 0.89
C ARG A 267 7.21 10.20 2.25
N PRO A 268 6.43 10.89 3.10
CA PRO A 268 6.00 10.31 4.36
C PRO A 268 5.06 9.12 4.17
N VAL A 269 5.13 8.15 5.09
CA VAL A 269 4.32 6.92 5.03
C VAL A 269 2.81 7.19 5.08
N ILE A 270 2.36 8.34 5.60
CA ILE A 270 0.95 8.78 5.64
C ILE A 270 0.25 8.69 4.28
N PHE A 271 0.98 8.85 3.17
CA PHE A 271 0.42 8.76 1.81
C PHE A 271 -0.01 7.35 1.40
N SER A 272 0.42 6.31 2.13
CA SER A 272 -0.01 4.92 1.93
C SER A 272 -1.11 4.47 2.90
N LEU A 273 -1.54 5.34 3.81
CA LEU A 273 -2.52 5.01 4.85
C LEU A 273 -3.91 5.48 4.41
N ILE A 274 -4.92 4.65 4.65
CA ILE A 274 -6.32 4.99 4.34
C ILE A 274 -6.80 6.01 5.36
N GLU A 275 -6.67 7.29 5.00
CA GLU A 275 -7.11 8.40 5.83
C GLU A 275 -7.79 9.46 4.99
N ARG A 276 -8.84 10.08 5.53
CA ARG A 276 -9.63 11.10 4.81
C ARG A 276 -9.09 12.51 4.97
N LYS A 277 -8.02 12.67 5.74
CA LYS A 277 -7.35 13.96 5.96
C LYS A 277 -5.94 13.87 5.39
N GLU A 278 -5.38 15.06 5.15
CA GLU A 278 -3.96 15.22 4.80
C GLU A 278 -3.51 14.35 3.61
N GLY A 279 -2.34 13.71 3.70
CA GLY A 279 -1.73 12.92 2.62
C GLY A 279 -2.50 11.66 2.25
N GLY A 280 -3.17 11.02 3.21
CA GLY A 280 -3.97 9.80 2.96
C GLY A 280 -5.20 10.04 2.07
N ASN A 281 -5.70 11.28 2.01
CA ASN A 281 -6.88 11.61 1.22
C ASN A 281 -6.68 11.36 -0.28
N TYR A 282 -5.45 11.55 -0.78
CA TYR A 282 -5.12 11.29 -2.17
C TYR A 282 -5.22 9.80 -2.51
N LEU A 283 -4.78 8.94 -1.60
CA LEU A 283 -4.93 7.48 -1.76
C LEU A 283 -6.42 7.09 -1.83
N CYS A 284 -7.26 7.65 -0.95
CA CYS A 284 -8.69 7.40 -0.96
C CYS A 284 -9.31 7.79 -2.31
N LYS A 285 -8.96 8.96 -2.85
CA LYS A 285 -9.43 9.41 -4.17
C LYS A 285 -8.93 8.52 -5.31
N ILE A 286 -7.67 8.07 -5.26
CA ILE A 286 -7.11 7.13 -6.25
C ILE A 286 -7.91 5.83 -6.27
N LEU A 287 -8.16 5.25 -5.10
CA LEU A 287 -8.91 4.02 -4.98
C LEU A 287 -10.35 4.18 -5.48
N GLU A 288 -11.06 5.22 -5.06
CA GLU A 288 -12.43 5.50 -5.53
C GLU A 288 -12.50 5.64 -7.04
N TRP A 289 -11.53 6.34 -7.63
CA TRP A 289 -11.47 6.58 -9.07
C TRP A 289 -11.17 5.30 -9.87
N LEU A 290 -10.18 4.52 -9.46
CA LEU A 290 -9.81 3.26 -10.11
C LEU A 290 -10.91 2.20 -9.97
N ILE A 291 -11.50 2.08 -8.78
CA ILE A 291 -12.58 1.11 -8.52
C ILE A 291 -13.83 1.46 -9.33
N LYS A 292 -14.14 2.76 -9.49
CA LYS A 292 -15.24 3.19 -10.36
C LYS A 292 -15.04 2.67 -11.79
N PHE A 293 -13.84 2.82 -12.37
CA PHE A 293 -13.57 2.33 -13.71
C PHE A 293 -13.54 0.81 -13.81
N HIS A 294 -13.03 0.14 -12.78
CA HIS A 294 -13.07 -1.31 -12.66
C HIS A 294 -14.53 -1.82 -12.77
N ASN A 295 -15.42 -1.27 -11.95
CA ASN A 295 -16.83 -1.68 -11.93
C ASN A 295 -17.58 -1.24 -13.20
N GLU A 296 -17.35 -0.03 -13.71
CA GLU A 296 -17.95 0.46 -14.96
C GLU A 296 -17.60 -0.43 -16.16
N PHE A 297 -16.37 -0.97 -16.21
CA PHE A 297 -15.99 -1.92 -17.26
C PHE A 297 -16.80 -3.23 -17.18
N LEU A 298 -17.01 -3.76 -15.97
CA LEU A 298 -17.83 -4.95 -15.77
C LEU A 298 -19.30 -4.67 -16.09
N ASP A 299 -19.81 -3.48 -15.76
CA ASP A 299 -21.17 -3.05 -16.15
C ASP A 299 -21.32 -3.01 -17.68
N ASN A 300 -20.32 -2.49 -18.40
CA ASN A 300 -20.31 -2.50 -19.87
C ASN A 300 -20.30 -3.92 -20.45
N ALA A 301 -19.61 -4.87 -19.80
CA ALA A 301 -19.64 -6.27 -20.19
C ALA A 301 -21.03 -6.91 -19.96
N LEU A 302 -21.67 -6.60 -18.83
CA LEU A 302 -23.01 -7.07 -18.49
C LEU A 302 -24.11 -6.43 -19.35
N ALA A 303 -23.88 -5.23 -19.88
CA ALA A 303 -24.82 -4.54 -20.76
C ALA A 303 -24.90 -5.14 -22.17
N ILE A 304 -23.97 -6.01 -22.55
CA ILE A 304 -23.99 -6.70 -23.85
C ILE A 304 -25.22 -7.63 -23.90
N PRO A 305 -26.07 -7.55 -24.93
CA PRO A 305 -27.28 -8.36 -25.00
C PRO A 305 -26.99 -9.86 -24.94
N ILE A 306 -27.82 -10.58 -24.19
CA ILE A 306 -27.79 -12.04 -24.07
C ILE A 306 -27.81 -12.68 -25.47
N GLY A 307 -26.93 -13.66 -25.69
CA GLY A 307 -26.78 -14.39 -26.94
C GLY A 307 -25.95 -13.68 -28.02
N LYS A 308 -25.60 -12.39 -27.87
CA LYS A 308 -24.76 -11.68 -28.84
C LYS A 308 -23.28 -12.05 -28.72
N CYS A 309 -22.76 -12.26 -27.51
CA CYS A 309 -21.39 -12.73 -27.30
C CYS A 309 -21.39 -14.15 -26.73
N LYS A 310 -21.02 -15.15 -27.54
CA LYS A 310 -20.97 -16.56 -27.13
C LYS A 310 -20.01 -16.81 -25.96
N ASN A 311 -18.95 -16.00 -25.86
CA ASN A 311 -17.94 -16.13 -24.81
C ASN A 311 -18.44 -15.64 -23.45
N LEU A 312 -19.49 -14.81 -23.42
CA LEU A 312 -20.15 -14.34 -22.19
C LEU A 312 -21.32 -15.22 -21.76
N LYS A 313 -21.56 -16.35 -22.43
CA LYS A 313 -22.69 -17.25 -22.13
C LYS A 313 -22.72 -17.70 -20.66
N PHE A 314 -21.57 -17.83 -20.01
CA PHE A 314 -21.49 -18.17 -18.58
C PHE A 314 -22.14 -17.13 -17.64
N LEU A 315 -22.40 -15.91 -18.12
CA LEU A 315 -23.12 -14.87 -17.39
C LEU A 315 -24.65 -14.98 -17.53
N GLU A 316 -25.16 -15.78 -18.48
CA GLU A 316 -26.60 -15.87 -18.80
C GLU A 316 -27.36 -16.78 -17.84
N ASP A 317 -26.68 -17.73 -17.21
CA ASP A 317 -27.31 -18.79 -16.40
C ASP A 317 -27.78 -18.30 -15.00
N SER A 318 -27.47 -17.06 -14.59
CA SER A 318 -28.02 -16.40 -13.39
C SER A 318 -27.73 -14.87 -13.39
N PRO A 319 -28.67 -14.01 -12.96
CA PRO A 319 -28.48 -12.55 -12.92
C PRO A 319 -27.44 -12.03 -11.89
N TYR A 320 -26.69 -12.91 -11.22
CA TYR A 320 -25.77 -12.57 -10.11
C TYR A 320 -24.37 -13.22 -10.21
N TYR A 321 -23.86 -13.55 -11.40
CA TYR A 321 -22.61 -14.32 -11.50
C TYR A 321 -21.34 -13.53 -11.15
N ILE A 322 -21.28 -12.23 -11.46
CA ILE A 322 -20.15 -11.41 -10.99
C ILE A 322 -20.36 -11.18 -9.50
N LYS A 323 -19.62 -11.93 -8.70
CA LYS A 323 -19.70 -11.86 -7.24
C LYS A 323 -19.32 -10.47 -6.77
N SER A 324 -20.13 -9.87 -5.91
CA SER A 324 -19.75 -8.67 -5.16
C SER A 324 -18.86 -9.06 -3.98
N ILE A 325 -17.71 -8.41 -3.86
CA ILE A 325 -16.74 -8.69 -2.79
C ILE A 325 -16.13 -7.37 -2.29
N LYS A 326 -15.94 -7.29 -0.97
CA LYS A 326 -15.21 -6.21 -0.32
C LYS A 326 -13.74 -6.21 -0.71
N LEU A 327 -13.14 -5.03 -0.89
CA LEU A 327 -11.72 -4.92 -1.31
C LEU A 327 -10.76 -5.66 -0.37
N SER A 328 -11.09 -5.72 0.92
CA SER A 328 -10.37 -6.47 1.95
C SER A 328 -10.24 -7.98 1.63
N GLN A 329 -11.23 -8.58 0.96
CA GLN A 329 -11.32 -10.02 0.70
C GLN A 329 -10.83 -10.45 -0.70
N MET A 330 -10.57 -9.49 -1.60
CA MET A 330 -10.14 -9.79 -2.97
C MET A 330 -8.80 -10.52 -3.03
N GLN A 331 -8.72 -11.45 -3.98
CA GLN A 331 -7.51 -12.15 -4.42
C GLN A 331 -6.95 -11.52 -5.70
N ASP A 332 -5.69 -11.81 -6.00
CA ASP A 332 -4.95 -11.26 -7.15
C ASP A 332 -5.67 -11.49 -8.48
N THR A 333 -6.29 -12.65 -8.67
CA THR A 333 -7.02 -13.01 -9.90
C THR A 333 -8.31 -12.22 -10.10
N ASN A 334 -8.83 -11.56 -9.05
CA ASN A 334 -10.09 -10.83 -9.10
C ASN A 334 -9.95 -9.42 -9.68
N PHE A 335 -8.72 -8.87 -9.76
CA PHE A 335 -8.47 -7.56 -10.32
C PHE A 335 -8.41 -7.60 -11.85
N ILE A 336 -9.04 -6.64 -12.52
CA ILE A 336 -8.84 -6.44 -13.96
C ILE A 336 -7.40 -6.00 -14.21
N ASN A 337 -6.68 -6.76 -15.02
CA ASN A 337 -5.33 -6.46 -15.47
C ASN A 337 -5.24 -6.64 -16.99
N GLU A 338 -4.88 -5.56 -17.70
CA GLU A 338 -4.84 -5.54 -19.16
C GLU A 338 -3.39 -5.59 -19.66
N ASP A 339 -3.10 -6.58 -20.49
CA ASP A 339 -1.86 -6.69 -21.27
C ASP A 339 -2.20 -6.85 -22.75
N ASN A 340 -2.14 -5.72 -23.46
CA ASN A 340 -2.44 -5.63 -24.88
C ASN A 340 -1.51 -6.49 -25.75
N LYS A 341 -0.32 -6.87 -25.29
CA LYS A 341 0.63 -7.65 -26.12
C LYS A 341 0.06 -9.02 -26.48
N LYS A 342 -0.75 -9.61 -25.59
CA LYS A 342 -1.36 -10.93 -25.82
C LYS A 342 -2.29 -10.94 -27.03
N ILE A 343 -3.10 -9.89 -27.24
CA ILE A 343 -4.06 -9.83 -28.35
C ILE A 343 -3.38 -9.57 -29.69
N LEU A 344 -2.22 -8.89 -29.69
CA LEU A 344 -1.47 -8.58 -30.90
C LEU A 344 -0.86 -9.83 -31.54
N ASN A 345 -0.65 -10.90 -30.77
CA ASN A 345 -0.20 -12.20 -31.27
C ASN A 345 -1.20 -12.88 -32.21
N TYR A 346 -2.46 -12.43 -32.24
CA TYR A 346 -3.52 -12.94 -33.12
C TYR A 346 -3.69 -12.09 -34.37
N SER A 347 -2.60 -11.43 -34.78
CA SER A 347 -2.52 -10.68 -36.02
C SER A 347 -1.69 -11.43 -37.06
N GLN A 348 -2.04 -11.23 -38.32
CA GLN A 348 -1.29 -11.70 -39.48
C GLN A 348 -1.04 -10.52 -40.41
N ARG A 349 0.18 -10.39 -40.92
CA ARG A 349 0.47 -9.37 -41.92
C ARG A 349 -0.23 -9.72 -43.22
N LYS A 350 -0.99 -8.76 -43.76
CA LYS A 350 -1.62 -8.87 -45.08
C LYS A 350 -0.68 -8.34 -46.15
N ASP A 351 -0.20 -7.10 -45.96
CA ASP A 351 0.71 -6.38 -46.85
C ASP A 351 1.74 -5.58 -46.01
N GLU A 352 2.66 -4.85 -46.66
CA GLU A 352 3.71 -4.05 -46.01
C GLU A 352 3.20 -3.10 -44.91
N LYS A 353 1.93 -2.67 -44.96
CA LYS A 353 1.34 -1.69 -44.01
C LYS A 353 0.14 -2.21 -43.20
N ASN A 354 -0.46 -3.32 -43.61
CA ASN A 354 -1.77 -3.76 -43.15
C ASN A 354 -1.73 -5.10 -42.41
N PHE A 355 -2.54 -5.21 -41.36
CA PHE A 355 -2.69 -6.43 -40.56
C PHE A 355 -4.14 -6.91 -40.60
N ILE A 356 -4.31 -8.23 -40.59
CA ILE A 356 -5.58 -8.92 -40.37
C ILE A 356 -5.55 -9.48 -38.95
N PHE A 357 -6.68 -9.42 -38.25
CA PHE A 357 -6.80 -9.91 -36.88
C PHE A 357 -7.86 -11.00 -36.77
N ASP A 358 -7.58 -12.03 -35.99
CA ASP A 358 -8.58 -13.05 -35.63
C ASP A 358 -9.45 -12.52 -34.47
N LEU A 359 -10.53 -11.83 -34.84
CA LEU A 359 -11.45 -11.22 -33.88
C LEU A 359 -12.11 -12.24 -32.95
N GLN A 360 -12.34 -13.47 -33.41
CA GLN A 360 -12.94 -14.51 -32.58
C GLN A 360 -12.00 -14.96 -31.47
N GLN A 361 -10.73 -15.21 -31.79
CA GLN A 361 -9.72 -15.58 -30.80
C GLN A 361 -9.44 -14.43 -29.83
N ILE A 362 -9.35 -13.19 -30.35
CA ILE A 362 -9.14 -12.01 -29.54
C ILE A 362 -10.27 -11.80 -28.53
N GLU A 363 -11.54 -11.89 -28.97
CA GLU A 363 -12.68 -11.72 -28.07
C GLU A 363 -12.68 -12.77 -26.96
N MET A 364 -12.41 -14.04 -27.29
CA MET A 364 -12.33 -15.13 -26.32
C MET A 364 -11.27 -14.86 -25.24
N ILE A 365 -10.10 -14.38 -25.64
CA ILE A 365 -9.00 -14.08 -24.71
C ILE A 365 -9.33 -12.88 -23.85
N LEU A 366 -9.88 -11.82 -24.43
CA LEU A 366 -10.26 -10.62 -23.70
C LEU A 366 -11.32 -10.94 -22.64
N VAL A 367 -12.35 -11.74 -22.96
CA VAL A 367 -13.36 -12.17 -21.98
C VAL A 367 -12.73 -12.98 -20.86
N LYS A 368 -11.85 -13.93 -21.20
CA LYS A 368 -11.15 -14.77 -20.23
C LYS A 368 -10.27 -13.96 -19.28
N GLU A 369 -9.53 -12.97 -19.78
CA GLU A 369 -8.58 -12.22 -18.95
C GLU A 369 -9.28 -11.10 -18.15
N LEU A 370 -10.26 -10.43 -18.76
CA LEU A 370 -10.85 -9.19 -18.23
C LEU A 370 -12.21 -9.35 -17.54
N VAL A 371 -12.87 -10.51 -17.67
CA VAL A 371 -14.20 -10.75 -17.07
C VAL A 371 -14.24 -12.01 -16.21
N TYR A 372 -13.63 -13.10 -16.69
CA TYR A 372 -13.62 -14.36 -15.94
C TYR A 372 -12.93 -14.20 -14.58
N ASP A 373 -13.56 -14.74 -13.53
CA ASP A 373 -13.17 -14.61 -12.11
C ASP A 373 -13.01 -13.17 -11.59
N LYS A 374 -13.46 -12.16 -12.34
CA LYS A 374 -13.51 -10.78 -11.88
C LYS A 374 -14.75 -10.55 -11.02
N VAL A 375 -14.62 -9.62 -10.09
CA VAL A 375 -15.59 -9.40 -9.02
C VAL A 375 -16.02 -7.95 -9.01
N TYR A 376 -17.27 -7.71 -8.63
CA TYR A 376 -17.73 -6.35 -8.43
C TYR A 376 -17.22 -5.88 -7.07
N ILE A 377 -16.54 -4.73 -7.04
CA ILE A 377 -15.96 -4.21 -5.79
C ILE A 377 -17.04 -3.43 -5.06
N GLU A 378 -17.48 -3.94 -3.90
CA GLU A 378 -18.46 -3.26 -3.06
C GLU A 378 -17.81 -2.44 -1.95
N LYS A 379 -18.59 -1.50 -1.42
CA LYS A 379 -18.21 -0.69 -0.27
C LYS A 379 -18.39 -1.49 1.02
N GLU A 380 -17.56 -1.20 2.00
CA GLU A 380 -17.77 -1.57 3.40
C GLU A 380 -19.04 -0.90 3.96
N ASP A 381 -19.51 -1.40 5.10
CA ASP A 381 -20.73 -0.93 5.79
C ASP A 381 -20.63 0.56 6.17
N THR A 382 -19.41 1.09 6.24
CA THR A 382 -19.09 2.51 6.46
C THR A 382 -19.37 3.40 5.24
N GLY A 383 -19.64 2.81 4.07
CA GLY A 383 -19.84 3.51 2.80
C GLY A 383 -18.57 3.76 1.98
N PHE A 384 -17.42 3.19 2.39
CA PHE A 384 -16.10 3.36 1.76
C PHE A 384 -15.51 2.01 1.31
N TYR A 385 -14.55 2.00 0.39
CA TYR A 385 -13.98 0.74 -0.12
C TYR A 385 -12.97 0.06 0.81
N LEU A 386 -12.35 0.81 1.72
CA LEU A 386 -11.47 0.31 2.76
C LEU A 386 -11.80 0.96 4.10
N LYS A 387 -11.52 0.22 5.18
CA LYS A 387 -11.57 0.74 6.55
C LYS A 387 -10.48 1.81 6.73
N ASP A 388 -10.81 2.88 7.45
CA ASP A 388 -9.85 3.91 7.84
C ASP A 388 -8.73 3.31 8.69
N PHE A 389 -7.50 3.78 8.49
CA PHE A 389 -6.32 3.37 9.22
C PHE A 389 -6.43 3.77 10.69
N THR A 390 -6.14 2.84 11.61
CA THR A 390 -6.15 3.13 13.05
C THR A 390 -4.75 3.45 13.56
N PHE A 391 -4.54 4.71 13.98
CA PHE A 391 -3.28 5.12 14.60
C PHE A 391 -3.17 4.66 16.05
N LYS A 392 -1.93 4.64 16.55
CA LYS A 392 -1.63 4.43 17.96
C LYS A 392 -2.36 5.46 18.83
N HIS A 393 -2.91 5.02 19.95
CA HIS A 393 -3.73 5.80 20.89
C HIS A 393 -5.11 6.21 20.38
N GLU A 394 -5.47 5.97 19.10
CA GLU A 394 -6.76 6.38 18.52
C GLU A 394 -7.85 5.29 18.63
N ILE A 395 -7.64 4.24 19.43
CA ILE A 395 -8.60 3.13 19.60
C ILE A 395 -9.98 3.61 20.08
N PHE A 396 -10.04 4.50 21.08
CA PHE A 396 -11.30 5.08 21.57
C PHE A 396 -11.83 6.22 20.70
N TYR A 397 -10.99 6.78 19.83
CA TYR A 397 -11.45 7.71 18.81
C TYR A 397 -12.21 6.96 17.70
N ASN A 398 -11.63 5.85 17.21
CA ASN A 398 -12.23 5.02 16.16
C ASN A 398 -13.34 4.11 16.67
N SER A 399 -13.25 3.68 17.93
CA SER A 399 -14.20 2.76 18.56
C SER A 399 -14.48 3.17 20.00
N ILE A 400 -15.17 4.29 20.18
CA ILE A 400 -15.50 4.92 21.46
C ILE A 400 -16.12 3.99 22.51
N ARG A 401 -16.84 2.95 22.08
CA ARG A 401 -17.49 1.95 22.94
C ARG A 401 -16.82 0.58 22.92
N ILE A 402 -15.56 0.48 22.49
CA ILE A 402 -14.88 -0.81 22.29
C ILE A 402 -14.97 -1.75 23.50
N ILE A 403 -14.83 -1.22 24.71
CA ILE A 403 -14.92 -2.01 25.93
C ILE A 403 -16.34 -2.59 26.11
N SER A 404 -17.38 -1.77 25.93
CA SER A 404 -18.77 -2.24 26.01
C SER A 404 -19.12 -3.20 24.88
N ASP A 405 -18.66 -2.92 23.66
CA ASP A 405 -18.84 -3.79 22.49
C ASP A 405 -18.25 -5.18 22.76
N ILE A 406 -17.04 -5.25 23.33
CA ILE A 406 -16.41 -6.52 23.69
C ILE A 406 -17.16 -7.22 24.82
N LYS A 407 -17.61 -6.50 25.87
CA LYS A 407 -18.46 -7.10 26.92
C LYS A 407 -19.73 -7.74 26.34
N ASN A 408 -20.27 -7.19 25.25
CA ASN A 408 -21.46 -7.72 24.58
C ASN A 408 -21.17 -8.95 23.71
N ILE A 409 -19.97 -9.06 23.13
CA ILE A 409 -19.57 -10.17 22.24
C ILE A 409 -18.94 -11.33 23.03
N LEU A 410 -18.15 -11.00 24.05
CA LEU A 410 -17.27 -11.91 24.78
C LEU A 410 -17.52 -11.79 26.29
N PRO A 411 -18.14 -12.79 26.94
CA PRO A 411 -18.45 -12.73 28.37
C PRO A 411 -17.19 -12.52 29.23
N GLN A 412 -17.21 -11.48 30.06
CA GLN A 412 -16.11 -11.08 30.93
C GLN A 412 -16.38 -11.42 32.40
N GLU A 413 -15.32 -11.71 33.14
CA GLU A 413 -15.33 -11.99 34.57
C GLU A 413 -14.34 -11.08 35.31
N PRO A 414 -14.58 -10.76 36.60
CA PRO A 414 -13.58 -10.08 37.42
C PRO A 414 -12.36 -10.98 37.65
N ILE A 415 -11.18 -10.39 37.77
CA ILE A 415 -9.96 -11.14 38.10
C ILE A 415 -10.06 -11.61 39.56
N PRO A 416 -9.82 -12.91 39.84
CA PRO A 416 -9.71 -13.40 41.21
C PRO A 416 -8.67 -12.62 42.03
N ILE A 417 -8.95 -12.37 43.31
CA ILE A 417 -8.14 -11.47 44.17
C ILE A 417 -6.68 -11.92 44.25
N ASP A 418 -6.46 -13.22 44.39
CA ASP A 418 -5.13 -13.86 44.40
C ASP A 418 -4.35 -13.58 43.11
N LYS A 419 -5.01 -13.70 41.95
CA LYS A 419 -4.41 -13.40 40.65
C LYS A 419 -4.18 -11.91 40.42
N MET A 420 -5.07 -11.06 40.94
CA MET A 420 -4.92 -9.61 40.85
C MET A 420 -3.68 -9.12 41.60
N LEU A 421 -3.43 -9.67 42.80
CA LEU A 421 -2.24 -9.35 43.59
C LEU A 421 -0.95 -9.76 42.88
N LEU A 422 -0.95 -10.89 42.17
CA LEU A 422 0.20 -11.30 41.34
C LEU A 422 0.48 -10.28 40.24
N ILE A 423 -0.55 -9.84 39.50
CA ILE A 423 -0.38 -8.84 38.43
C ILE A 423 0.16 -7.52 39.02
N LEU A 424 -0.41 -7.05 40.13
CA LEU A 424 0.02 -5.80 40.78
C LEU A 424 1.45 -5.88 41.32
N ALA A 425 1.85 -7.01 41.91
CA ALA A 425 3.21 -7.21 42.39
C ALA A 425 4.24 -7.13 41.25
N ILE A 426 3.86 -7.63 40.07
CA ILE A 426 4.69 -7.62 38.87
C ILE A 426 4.79 -6.22 38.24
N PHE A 427 3.74 -5.40 38.36
CA PHE A 427 3.75 -4.01 37.87
C PHE A 427 4.63 -3.07 38.72
N GLN A 428 5.06 -3.49 39.91
CA GLN A 428 5.92 -2.66 40.76
C GLN A 428 7.34 -2.58 40.21
N PRO A 429 7.95 -1.37 40.14
CA PRO A 429 9.37 -1.24 39.84
C PRO A 429 10.18 -1.95 40.94
N SER A 430 11.14 -2.76 40.54
CA SER A 430 11.96 -3.64 41.38
C SER A 430 12.68 -2.89 42.51
N ASN A 431 11.99 -2.76 43.64
CA ASN A 431 12.58 -2.49 44.96
C ASN A 431 12.22 -3.59 45.98
N SER A 432 11.59 -4.69 45.55
CA SER A 432 11.31 -5.83 46.42
C SER A 432 12.47 -6.83 46.35
N LEU A 433 13.15 -7.01 47.48
CA LEU A 433 14.32 -7.88 47.72
C LEU A 433 14.05 -9.40 47.56
N ILE A 434 13.00 -9.82 46.83
CA ILE A 434 12.51 -11.22 46.88
C ILE A 434 12.55 -11.95 45.53
N LEU A 435 12.73 -11.27 44.39
CA LEU A 435 12.99 -11.94 43.10
C LEU A 435 14.24 -11.37 42.43
N GLU A 436 15.41 -11.84 42.87
CA GLU A 436 16.70 -11.43 42.32
C GLU A 436 17.06 -12.07 40.97
N ASN A 437 16.20 -12.90 40.37
CA ASN A 437 16.49 -13.48 39.06
C ASN A 437 15.29 -13.41 38.12
N SER A 438 15.48 -12.67 37.03
CA SER A 438 14.56 -12.46 35.90
C SER A 438 13.38 -11.52 36.16
N LEU A 439 13.52 -10.28 35.71
CA LEU A 439 12.61 -9.59 34.78
C LEU A 439 13.08 -8.13 34.70
N ASN A 440 13.57 -7.72 33.51
CA ASN A 440 13.71 -6.30 33.20
C ASN A 440 12.37 -5.61 33.50
N SER A 441 12.41 -4.42 34.12
CA SER A 441 11.20 -3.63 34.43
C SER A 441 10.22 -3.65 33.26
N ILE A 442 9.01 -4.15 33.47
CA ILE A 442 8.02 -4.29 32.39
C ILE A 442 7.64 -2.91 31.89
N ASN A 443 7.72 -2.70 30.58
CA ASN A 443 7.25 -1.47 29.95
C ASN A 443 5.70 -1.50 29.89
N LEU A 444 5.05 -0.94 30.91
CA LEU A 444 3.58 -0.91 31.00
C LEU A 444 2.92 -0.19 29.81
N HIS A 445 3.61 0.76 29.15
CA HIS A 445 3.08 1.40 27.95
C HIS A 445 3.03 0.45 26.75
N GLU A 446 4.04 -0.42 26.58
CA GLU A 446 4.02 -1.47 25.56
C GLU A 446 2.95 -2.52 25.84
N LEU A 447 2.77 -2.87 27.12
CA LEU A 447 1.75 -3.83 27.53
C LEU A 447 0.33 -3.27 27.31
N LEU A 448 0.08 -2.01 27.69
CA LEU A 448 -1.19 -1.34 27.41
C LEU A 448 -1.50 -1.38 25.92
N PHE A 449 -0.50 -1.05 25.12
CA PHE A 449 -0.60 -1.04 23.67
C PHE A 449 -0.87 -2.43 23.07
N LEU A 450 -0.26 -3.49 23.60
CA LEU A 450 -0.57 -4.86 23.21
C LEU A 450 -2.04 -5.21 23.49
N PHE A 451 -2.55 -4.81 24.66
CA PHE A 451 -3.95 -5.05 25.00
C PHE A 451 -4.91 -4.26 24.11
N GLU A 452 -4.59 -3.02 23.74
CA GLU A 452 -5.38 -2.25 22.77
C GLU A 452 -5.54 -3.03 21.45
N LYS A 453 -4.46 -3.63 20.92
CA LYS A 453 -4.54 -4.50 19.73
C LYS A 453 -5.40 -5.73 19.95
N ILE A 454 -5.26 -6.39 21.10
CA ILE A 454 -6.06 -7.57 21.45
C ILE A 454 -7.54 -7.22 21.46
N LEU A 455 -7.93 -6.10 22.08
CA LEU A 455 -9.30 -5.62 22.12
C LEU A 455 -9.85 -5.38 20.70
N CYS A 456 -9.08 -4.72 19.84
CA CYS A 456 -9.48 -4.51 18.44
C CYS A 456 -9.72 -5.83 17.71
N LEU A 457 -8.79 -6.79 17.79
CA LEU A 457 -8.92 -8.08 17.12
C LEU A 457 -10.09 -8.91 17.65
N ILE A 458 -10.36 -8.88 18.95
CA ILE A 458 -11.53 -9.55 19.53
C ILE A 458 -12.81 -9.01 18.92
N LYS A 459 -12.92 -7.67 18.78
CA LYS A 459 -14.07 -7.01 18.17
C LYS A 459 -14.17 -7.34 16.67
N GLU A 460 -13.09 -7.17 15.92
CA GLU A 460 -13.06 -7.39 14.46
C GLU A 460 -13.39 -8.84 14.08
N LEU A 461 -12.80 -9.81 14.78
CA LEU A 461 -13.02 -11.24 14.54
C LEU A 461 -14.28 -11.75 15.24
N SER A 462 -15.00 -10.92 15.98
CA SER A 462 -16.19 -11.28 16.76
C SER A 462 -16.00 -12.54 17.60
N ILE A 463 -14.87 -12.60 18.34
CA ILE A 463 -14.49 -13.78 19.13
C ILE A 463 -15.49 -14.00 20.26
N LYS A 464 -16.09 -15.20 20.31
CA LYS A 464 -17.09 -15.56 21.34
C LYS A 464 -16.56 -16.50 22.43
N ASN A 465 -15.46 -17.22 22.16
CA ASN A 465 -14.89 -18.17 23.12
C ASN A 465 -13.96 -17.45 24.10
N ASN A 466 -14.43 -17.25 25.32
CA ASN A 466 -13.72 -16.53 26.37
C ASN A 466 -12.71 -17.37 27.17
N ASN A 467 -12.63 -18.68 26.91
CA ASN A 467 -11.68 -19.60 27.54
C ASN A 467 -10.33 -19.69 26.82
N ILE A 468 -10.21 -19.10 25.63
CA ILE A 468 -8.92 -19.01 24.91
C ILE A 468 -7.93 -18.28 25.81
N LEU A 469 -6.72 -18.84 25.99
CA LEU A 469 -5.66 -18.13 26.72
C LEU A 469 -5.21 -16.90 25.93
N ILE A 470 -4.95 -15.79 26.62
CA ILE A 470 -4.44 -14.58 25.98
C ILE A 470 -3.18 -14.89 25.18
N ILE A 471 -2.30 -15.75 25.71
CA ILE A 471 -1.08 -16.19 25.01
C ILE A 471 -1.38 -16.92 23.70
N ASP A 472 -2.34 -17.84 23.69
CA ASP A 472 -2.71 -18.60 22.51
C ASP A 472 -3.37 -17.69 21.47
N PHE A 473 -4.18 -16.74 21.92
CA PHE A 473 -4.77 -15.72 21.06
C PHE A 473 -3.70 -14.86 20.37
N ILE A 474 -2.71 -14.39 21.11
CA ILE A 474 -1.58 -13.62 20.57
C ILE A 474 -0.82 -14.46 19.53
N ASN A 475 -0.49 -15.71 19.86
CA ASN A 475 0.25 -16.59 18.96
C ASN A 475 -0.52 -16.89 17.67
N GLN A 476 -1.84 -17.06 17.76
CA GLN A 476 -2.70 -17.39 16.62
C GLN A 476 -2.96 -16.19 15.71
N TRP A 477 -3.26 -15.02 16.28
CA TRP A 477 -3.81 -13.88 15.54
C TRP A 477 -2.88 -12.67 15.45
N LEU A 478 -1.90 -12.54 16.35
CA LEU A 478 -0.95 -11.44 16.34
C LEU A 478 0.42 -11.81 15.77
N LYS A 479 0.66 -13.08 15.39
CA LYS A 479 1.91 -13.67 14.84
C LYS A 479 3.11 -12.74 15.02
N LEU A 480 3.44 -12.55 16.29
CA LEU A 480 4.51 -11.74 16.90
C LEU A 480 5.21 -10.73 15.99
N ALA A 481 4.58 -9.58 15.79
CA ALA A 481 5.29 -8.35 15.47
C ALA A 481 6.22 -7.98 16.64
N ARG A 482 7.47 -8.46 16.66
CA ARG A 482 8.63 -7.94 17.45
C ARG A 482 8.35 -7.53 18.91
N TYR A 483 7.41 -8.15 19.62
CA TYR A 483 7.17 -7.83 21.03
C TYR A 483 8.20 -8.55 21.89
N ASN A 484 8.75 -7.84 22.89
CA ASN A 484 9.71 -8.43 23.81
C ASN A 484 9.02 -9.54 24.61
N ILE A 485 9.38 -10.79 24.29
CA ILE A 485 8.71 -12.00 24.77
C ILE A 485 8.75 -12.12 26.31
N THR A 486 9.69 -11.42 26.96
CA THR A 486 9.95 -11.51 28.39
C THR A 486 8.77 -11.12 29.28
N PHE A 487 7.87 -10.22 28.86
CA PHE A 487 6.69 -9.83 29.65
C PHE A 487 5.40 -10.61 29.33
N ILE A 488 5.39 -11.37 28.22
CA ILE A 488 4.22 -12.13 27.78
C ILE A 488 3.95 -13.34 28.69
N ASP A 489 4.98 -13.81 29.41
CA ASP A 489 4.87 -14.95 30.33
C ASP A 489 3.82 -14.75 31.43
N ILE A 490 3.58 -13.50 31.84
CA ILE A 490 2.56 -13.13 32.83
C ILE A 490 1.15 -13.48 32.34
N LEU A 491 0.96 -13.50 31.02
CA LEU A 491 -0.34 -13.73 30.38
C LEU A 491 -0.64 -15.21 30.16
N LYS A 492 0.31 -16.13 30.43
CA LYS A 492 0.15 -17.58 30.22
C LYS A 492 -1.03 -18.18 30.97
N GLU A 493 -1.36 -17.63 32.14
CA GLU A 493 -2.42 -18.15 33.01
C GLU A 493 -3.78 -17.46 32.84
N PHE A 494 -3.88 -16.48 31.94
CA PHE A 494 -5.06 -15.63 31.82
C PHE A 494 -5.84 -15.92 30.54
N PRO A 495 -7.09 -16.43 30.64
CA PRO A 495 -8.03 -16.49 29.54
C PRO A 495 -8.62 -15.13 29.16
N LEU A 496 -9.15 -15.04 27.93
CA LEU A 496 -9.78 -13.84 27.36
C LEU A 496 -10.95 -13.29 28.18
N LYS A 497 -11.59 -14.09 29.04
CA LYS A 497 -12.62 -13.62 29.98
C LYS A 497 -12.15 -12.57 30.98
N TYR A 498 -10.83 -12.41 31.18
CA TYR A 498 -10.26 -11.38 32.05
C TYR A 498 -9.67 -10.20 31.26
N VAL A 499 -9.75 -10.18 29.93
CA VAL A 499 -8.98 -9.25 29.08
C VAL A 499 -9.29 -7.78 29.39
N ILE A 500 -10.56 -7.45 29.64
CA ILE A 500 -10.96 -6.07 29.96
C ILE A 500 -10.47 -5.68 31.35
N ALA A 501 -10.62 -6.55 32.34
CA ALA A 501 -10.19 -6.25 33.70
C ALA A 501 -8.67 -6.06 33.77
N ILE A 502 -7.90 -6.85 33.01
CA ILE A 502 -6.44 -6.68 32.93
C ILE A 502 -6.10 -5.38 32.20
N TYR A 503 -6.76 -5.07 31.09
CA TYR A 503 -6.58 -3.82 30.37
C TYR A 503 -6.80 -2.60 31.27
N GLU A 504 -7.93 -2.56 31.99
CA GLU A 504 -8.27 -1.46 32.88
C GLU A 504 -7.26 -1.30 34.02
N LEU A 505 -6.72 -2.40 34.54
CA LEU A 505 -5.68 -2.39 35.56
C LEU A 505 -4.37 -1.78 35.03
N ILE A 506 -3.94 -2.16 33.82
CA ILE A 506 -2.74 -1.61 33.17
C ILE A 506 -2.96 -0.13 32.86
N GLU A 507 -4.11 0.22 32.29
CA GLU A 507 -4.51 1.60 31.97
C GLU A 507 -4.39 2.49 33.21
N GLU A 508 -4.89 2.02 34.35
CA GLU A 508 -4.81 2.75 35.61
C GLU A 508 -3.37 3.01 36.04
N GLN A 509 -2.46 2.04 35.91
CA GLN A 509 -1.06 2.24 36.26
C GLN A 509 -0.35 3.19 35.30
N VAL A 510 -0.57 3.04 34.00
CA VAL A 510 0.06 3.87 32.94
C VAL A 510 -0.40 5.32 33.02
N THR A 511 -1.69 5.56 33.28
CA THR A 511 -2.23 6.93 33.27
C THR A 511 -1.60 7.81 34.35
N ASN A 512 -1.08 7.23 35.43
CA ASN A 512 -0.37 7.98 36.47
C ASN A 512 0.83 8.77 35.93
N SER A 513 1.52 8.24 34.91
CA SER A 513 2.69 8.90 34.30
C SER A 513 2.33 9.81 33.12
N THR A 514 1.14 9.69 32.51
CA THR A 514 0.78 10.43 31.29
C THR A 514 -0.28 11.50 31.48
N ILE A 515 -1.04 11.48 32.58
CA ILE A 515 -2.19 12.38 32.76
C ILE A 515 -1.83 13.88 32.69
N HIS A 516 -0.57 14.25 32.95
CA HIS A 516 -0.11 15.63 32.94
C HIS A 516 0.36 16.12 31.56
N THR A 517 0.51 15.24 30.57
CA THR A 517 1.05 15.57 29.23
C THR A 517 -0.02 16.04 28.25
N ILE A 518 -1.28 16.20 28.67
CA ILE A 518 -2.37 16.68 27.82
C ILE A 518 -2.22 18.16 27.47
N ASP A 519 -2.90 18.58 26.41
CA ASP A 519 -2.93 19.96 25.95
C ASP A 519 -3.50 20.93 27.02
N ASP A 520 -2.97 22.15 27.05
CA ASP A 520 -3.36 23.18 28.02
C ASP A 520 -4.83 23.63 27.86
N LYS A 521 -5.44 23.43 26.68
CA LYS A 521 -6.88 23.67 26.48
C LYS A 521 -7.78 22.81 27.38
N PHE A 522 -7.25 21.71 27.93
CA PHE A 522 -7.94 20.82 28.87
C PHE A 522 -7.58 21.07 30.35
N LYS A 523 -6.83 22.14 30.62
CA LYS A 523 -6.36 22.54 31.96
C LYS A 523 -6.95 23.89 32.38
N VAL A 524 -8.19 24.18 32.00
CA VAL A 524 -8.87 25.43 32.37
C VAL A 524 -9.12 25.46 33.89
N PRO A 525 -8.75 26.54 34.61
CA PRO A 525 -8.94 26.64 36.06
C PRO A 525 -10.41 26.54 36.50
N LEU A 526 -10.65 25.91 37.65
CA LEU A 526 -11.99 25.81 38.23
C LEU A 526 -12.36 27.08 38.99
N THR A 527 -13.52 27.66 38.65
CA THR A 527 -14.14 28.73 39.44
C THR A 527 -14.69 28.19 40.76
N GLN A 528 -14.94 29.07 41.74
CA GLN A 528 -15.49 28.65 43.02
C GLN A 528 -16.85 27.93 42.87
N GLN A 529 -17.73 28.45 42.00
CA GLN A 529 -19.02 27.84 41.71
C GLN A 529 -18.89 26.40 41.17
N ILE A 530 -17.88 26.13 40.34
CA ILE A 530 -17.61 24.78 39.82
C ILE A 530 -17.09 23.88 40.95
N LYS A 531 -16.17 24.37 41.79
CA LYS A 531 -15.67 23.62 42.96
C LYS A 531 -16.79 23.25 43.92
N ASP A 532 -17.71 24.17 44.20
CA ASP A 532 -18.87 23.90 45.06
C ASP A 532 -19.79 22.82 44.43
N SER A 533 -19.96 22.85 43.11
CA SER A 533 -20.73 21.83 42.38
C SER A 533 -20.08 20.45 42.44
N ILE A 534 -18.75 20.37 42.31
CA ILE A 534 -17.97 19.14 42.47
C ILE A 534 -18.09 18.61 43.90
N ASN A 535 -17.93 19.48 44.90
CA ASN A 535 -18.03 19.10 46.31
C ASN A 535 -19.42 18.57 46.64
N ASN A 536 -20.49 19.18 46.15
CA ASN A 536 -21.85 18.68 46.33
C ASN A 536 -22.03 17.29 45.72
N PHE A 537 -21.44 17.04 44.55
CA PHE A 537 -21.48 15.72 43.90
C PHE A 537 -20.79 14.62 44.73
N ILE A 538 -19.71 14.96 45.44
CA ILE A 538 -18.88 14.00 46.19
C ILE A 538 -19.29 13.87 47.67
N ASN A 539 -19.69 14.96 48.34
CA ASN A 539 -19.90 15.00 49.79
C ASN A 539 -21.19 14.31 50.29
N HIS A 540 -22.16 14.02 49.41
CA HIS A 540 -23.44 13.45 49.84
C HIS A 540 -23.46 11.91 50.01
N GLN A 541 -22.30 11.24 50.12
CA GLN A 541 -22.18 9.77 50.03
C GLN A 541 -22.76 9.17 48.73
N LEU A 542 -23.07 10.02 47.74
CA LEU A 542 -23.68 9.62 46.46
C LEU A 542 -22.67 8.92 45.56
N VAL A 543 -21.43 9.44 45.53
CA VAL A 543 -20.34 8.92 44.70
C VAL A 543 -19.03 9.00 45.47
N SER A 544 -18.28 7.91 45.49
CA SER A 544 -16.94 7.89 46.10
C SER A 544 -16.00 8.86 45.37
N PRO A 545 -15.26 9.74 46.07
CA PRO A 545 -14.28 10.62 45.43
C PRO A 545 -13.24 9.82 44.62
N LYS A 546 -12.85 8.64 45.11
CA LYS A 546 -11.92 7.74 44.40
C LYS A 546 -12.50 7.23 43.08
N ALA A 547 -13.78 6.86 43.10
CA ALA A 547 -14.47 6.39 41.91
C ALA A 547 -14.59 7.50 40.85
N PHE A 548 -14.87 8.73 41.28
CA PHE A 548 -14.91 9.86 40.35
C PHE A 548 -13.54 10.25 39.81
N ALA A 549 -12.50 10.24 40.66
CA ALA A 549 -11.12 10.44 40.22
C ALA A 549 -10.69 9.40 39.19
N LEU A 550 -11.04 8.12 39.38
CA LEU A 550 -10.76 7.05 38.43
C LEU A 550 -11.51 7.25 37.10
N ALA A 551 -12.78 7.64 37.15
CA ALA A 551 -13.56 7.91 35.94
C ALA A 551 -13.00 9.10 35.14
N LEU A 552 -12.56 10.17 35.81
CA LEU A 552 -11.84 11.28 35.20
C LEU A 552 -10.51 10.84 34.59
N LYS A 553 -9.76 10.03 35.31
CA LYS A 553 -8.48 9.48 34.85
C LYS A 553 -8.65 8.66 33.56
N ARG A 554 -9.63 7.75 33.52
CA ARG A 554 -10.02 6.99 32.31
C ARG A 554 -10.46 7.94 31.19
N PHE A 555 -11.29 8.94 31.50
CA PHE A 555 -11.73 9.89 30.49
C PHE A 555 -10.56 10.66 29.85
N ILE A 556 -9.65 11.17 30.68
CA ILE A 556 -8.48 11.91 30.20
C ILE A 556 -7.59 11.02 29.32
N ASN A 557 -7.30 9.79 29.75
CA ASN A 557 -6.47 8.86 29.00
C ASN A 557 -7.12 8.46 27.66
N ARG A 558 -8.42 8.14 27.66
CA ARG A 558 -9.13 7.62 26.48
C ARG A 558 -9.47 8.69 25.45
N PHE A 559 -9.70 9.94 25.88
CA PHE A 559 -10.26 10.99 25.01
C PHE A 559 -9.38 12.22 24.82
N LEU A 560 -8.51 12.56 25.77
CA LEU A 560 -7.79 13.85 25.77
C LEU A 560 -6.30 13.74 25.41
N LEU A 561 -5.78 12.53 25.22
CA LEU A 561 -4.42 12.32 24.72
C LEU A 561 -4.28 12.63 23.21
N ILE A 562 -5.40 12.73 22.50
CA ILE A 562 -5.46 13.05 21.07
C ILE A 562 -5.93 14.48 20.91
N ASP A 563 -5.37 15.20 19.94
CA ASP A 563 -5.85 16.53 19.60
C ASP A 563 -7.27 16.47 19.02
N THR A 564 -8.23 16.97 19.80
CA THR A 564 -9.65 16.94 19.50
C THR A 564 -10.29 18.29 19.85
N ASN A 565 -11.28 18.71 19.07
CA ASN A 565 -11.99 19.98 19.26
C ASN A 565 -13.25 19.77 20.13
N ILE A 566 -13.07 19.23 21.33
CA ILE A 566 -14.16 18.88 22.26
C ILE A 566 -14.14 19.69 23.56
N GLU A 567 -13.20 20.61 23.71
CA GLU A 567 -12.94 21.35 24.95
C GLU A 567 -14.16 22.13 25.47
N ASN A 568 -15.02 22.60 24.57
CA ASN A 568 -16.23 23.35 24.90
C ASN A 568 -17.46 22.46 25.15
N LEU A 569 -17.35 21.15 24.98
CA LEU A 569 -18.46 20.23 25.23
C LEU A 569 -18.66 20.01 26.73
N ASN A 570 -19.89 19.66 27.11
CA ASN A 570 -20.22 19.38 28.50
C ASN A 570 -19.73 17.99 28.90
N LEU A 571 -18.99 17.91 30.01
CA LEU A 571 -18.43 16.66 30.52
C LEU A 571 -19.53 15.64 30.84
N ARG A 572 -20.72 16.11 31.20
CA ARG A 572 -21.91 15.28 31.48
C ARG A 572 -22.30 14.37 30.31
N ILE A 573 -22.07 14.78 29.07
CA ILE A 573 -22.41 13.97 27.88
C ILE A 573 -21.67 12.63 27.92
N TYR A 574 -20.40 12.65 28.31
CA TYR A 574 -19.55 11.46 28.38
C TYR A 574 -19.81 10.65 29.65
N PHE A 575 -19.91 11.31 30.80
CA PHE A 575 -20.06 10.62 32.08
C PHE A 575 -21.45 10.01 32.31
N LEU A 576 -22.45 10.41 31.53
CA LEU A 576 -23.77 9.78 31.50
C LEU A 576 -23.91 8.68 30.45
N ASP A 577 -22.98 8.57 29.50
CA ASP A 577 -22.91 7.44 28.59
C ASP A 577 -22.17 6.27 29.26
N PHE A 578 -22.93 5.44 29.97
CA PHE A 578 -22.38 4.26 30.66
C PHE A 578 -21.78 3.21 29.73
N THR A 579 -22.01 3.29 28.41
CA THR A 579 -21.36 2.40 27.43
C THR A 579 -19.90 2.78 27.18
N LEU A 580 -19.44 3.92 27.67
CA LEU A 580 -18.02 4.32 27.64
C LEU A 580 -17.18 3.65 28.73
N GLU A 581 -17.81 2.95 29.69
CA GLU A 581 -17.13 2.16 30.73
C GLU A 581 -16.10 2.99 31.52
N LEU A 582 -16.44 4.26 31.79
CA LEU A 582 -15.64 5.19 32.61
C LEU A 582 -15.78 4.88 34.11
N TRP A 583 -16.96 4.44 34.51
CA TRP A 583 -17.32 4.14 35.88
C TRP A 583 -17.07 2.67 36.22
N THR A 584 -16.75 2.38 37.47
CA THR A 584 -16.67 1.00 37.98
C THR A 584 -18.08 0.41 38.16
N SER A 585 -18.18 -0.92 38.11
CA SER A 585 -19.47 -1.64 38.08
C SER A 585 -20.31 -1.51 39.35
N ASP A 586 -19.71 -1.10 40.45
CA ASP A 586 -20.34 -0.90 41.77
C ASP A 586 -21.13 0.42 41.87
N ILE A 587 -21.00 1.32 40.89
CA ILE A 587 -21.62 2.65 40.94
C ILE A 587 -23.08 2.61 40.50
N ASN A 588 -23.95 3.25 41.30
CA ASN A 588 -25.36 3.40 40.95
C ASN A 588 -25.56 4.45 39.84
N LYS A 589 -25.95 3.97 38.65
CA LYS A 589 -26.16 4.78 37.44
C LYS A 589 -27.22 5.87 37.62
N GLU A 590 -28.28 5.62 38.39
CA GLU A 590 -29.35 6.60 38.62
C GLU A 590 -28.86 7.79 39.44
N ILE A 591 -28.00 7.53 40.43
CA ILE A 591 -27.40 8.59 41.24
C ILE A 591 -26.59 9.53 40.34
N ILE A 592 -25.73 8.98 39.47
CA ILE A 592 -24.92 9.78 38.54
C ILE A 592 -25.80 10.64 37.62
N ARG A 593 -26.88 10.08 37.06
CA ARG A 593 -27.79 10.81 36.15
C ARG A 593 -28.37 12.08 36.77
N VAL A 594 -28.75 12.00 38.04
CA VAL A 594 -29.43 13.08 38.76
C VAL A 594 -28.42 14.08 39.33
N SER A 595 -27.27 13.64 39.83
CA SER A 595 -26.36 14.49 40.61
C SER A 595 -25.16 15.05 39.83
N PHE A 596 -24.84 14.53 38.64
CA PHE A 596 -23.62 14.95 37.92
C PHE A 596 -23.63 16.45 37.58
N PRO A 597 -22.54 17.20 37.85
CA PRO A 597 -22.50 18.64 37.64
C PRO A 597 -22.75 19.05 36.18
N THR A 598 -23.61 20.04 35.96
CA THR A 598 -23.95 20.54 34.62
C THR A 598 -23.04 21.66 34.13
N ASN A 599 -22.23 22.26 35.00
CA ASN A 599 -21.31 23.35 34.69
C ASN A 599 -19.88 22.89 34.38
N LEU A 600 -19.63 21.57 34.34
CA LEU A 600 -18.34 21.00 33.96
C LEU A 600 -18.24 20.84 32.44
N LEU A 601 -17.20 21.44 31.87
CA LEU A 601 -16.82 21.28 30.48
C LEU A 601 -15.64 20.31 30.37
N VAL A 602 -15.40 19.79 29.18
CA VAL A 602 -14.23 18.95 28.90
C VAL A 602 -12.92 19.71 29.19
N SER A 603 -12.89 21.02 28.92
CA SER A 603 -11.76 21.89 29.25
C SER A 603 -11.39 21.94 30.75
N HIS A 604 -12.31 21.56 31.64
CA HIS A 604 -12.10 21.51 33.08
C HIS A 604 -11.62 20.13 33.59
N ALA A 605 -11.54 19.11 32.74
CA ALA A 605 -11.37 17.70 33.16
C ALA A 605 -10.11 17.47 34.01
N TYR A 606 -8.96 18.01 33.60
CA TYR A 606 -7.70 17.81 34.33
C TYR A 606 -7.69 18.50 35.69
N ASN A 607 -8.09 19.78 35.75
CA ASN A 607 -8.12 20.49 37.03
C ASN A 607 -9.21 19.96 37.96
N CYS A 608 -10.29 19.39 37.42
CA CYS A 608 -11.27 18.62 38.19
C CYS A 608 -10.63 17.39 38.83
N TYR A 609 -9.87 16.60 38.06
CA TYR A 609 -9.12 15.46 38.58
C TYR A 609 -8.15 15.87 39.69
N VAL A 610 -7.32 16.90 39.46
CA VAL A 610 -6.35 17.40 40.45
C VAL A 610 -7.06 17.82 41.74
N PHE A 611 -8.13 18.60 41.63
CA PHE A 611 -8.91 19.05 42.78
C PHE A 611 -9.45 17.89 43.61
N ILE A 612 -10.00 16.84 42.97
CA ILE A 612 -10.55 15.68 43.68
C ILE A 612 -9.44 14.88 44.37
N VAL A 613 -8.29 14.71 43.72
CA VAL A 613 -7.12 14.04 44.32
C VAL A 613 -6.64 14.79 45.55
N GLU A 614 -6.59 16.12 45.50
CA GLU A 614 -6.24 16.95 46.67
C GLU A 614 -7.24 16.79 47.81
N GLU A 615 -8.54 16.75 47.54
CA GLU A 615 -9.58 16.52 48.56
C GLU A 615 -9.47 15.11 49.19
N ILE A 616 -9.15 14.09 48.38
CA ILE A 616 -8.85 12.73 48.87
C ILE A 616 -7.62 12.73 49.80
N GLU A 617 -6.59 13.52 49.48
CA GLU A 617 -5.41 13.63 50.34
C GLU A 617 -5.67 14.39 51.64
N LYS A 618 -6.48 15.45 51.61
CA LYS A 618 -6.86 16.22 52.80
C LYS A 618 -7.63 15.36 53.80
N THR A 619 -8.66 14.66 53.34
CA THR A 619 -9.47 13.76 54.17
C THR A 619 -8.65 12.63 54.79
N LYS A 620 -7.63 12.10 54.10
CA LYS A 620 -6.68 11.13 54.70
C LYS A 620 -5.83 11.74 55.82
N LYS A 621 -5.32 12.95 55.64
CA LYS A 621 -4.47 13.63 56.65
C LYS A 621 -5.28 13.98 57.90
N GLU A 622 -6.52 14.41 57.74
CA GLU A 622 -7.44 14.70 58.85
C GLU A 622 -7.77 13.44 59.65
N ASN A 623 -8.06 12.32 59.00
CA ASN A 623 -8.36 11.04 59.67
C ASN A 623 -7.17 10.44 60.46
N ILE A 624 -5.94 10.69 60.03
CA ILE A 624 -4.72 10.26 60.75
C ILE A 624 -4.48 11.12 62.00
N SER A 625 -4.95 12.38 62.00
CA SER A 625 -4.77 13.31 63.13
C SER A 625 -5.76 13.09 64.29
N THR A 626 -6.84 12.34 64.08
CA THR A 626 -7.93 12.11 65.04
C THR A 626 -7.87 10.77 65.82
N THR A 627 -6.87 9.92 65.59
CA THR A 627 -6.68 8.69 66.40
C THR A 627 -5.85 8.95 67.67
N PRO A 628 -6.33 8.61 68.89
CA PRO A 628 -5.55 8.79 70.11
C PRO A 628 -4.33 7.86 70.13
N SER A 629 -3.16 8.42 70.44
CA SER A 629 -1.92 7.68 70.63
C SER A 629 -1.99 6.77 71.86
N THR A 630 -2.02 5.46 71.67
CA THR A 630 -1.56 4.51 72.69
C THR A 630 -0.06 4.27 72.49
N THR A 631 0.67 4.53 73.57
CA THR A 631 2.12 4.48 73.75
C THR A 631 2.72 3.10 73.44
N GLY A 632 3.81 3.06 72.67
CA GLY A 632 4.67 1.88 72.56
C GLY A 632 5.78 1.99 71.50
N THR A 633 6.95 2.47 71.91
CA THR A 633 8.29 2.26 71.27
C THR A 633 8.53 2.86 69.86
N ARG A 634 9.08 4.08 69.85
CA ARG A 634 9.88 4.62 68.74
C ARG A 634 11.15 3.79 68.53
N LYS A 635 11.27 3.10 67.40
CA LYS A 635 12.57 2.85 66.75
C LYS A 635 12.46 3.08 65.24
N LYS A 636 13.37 3.94 64.78
CA LYS A 636 13.63 4.44 63.43
C LYS A 636 13.25 3.49 62.27
N LEU A 637 12.33 3.95 61.42
CA LEU A 637 12.38 3.77 59.96
C LEU A 637 11.97 5.09 59.31
N LYS A 638 12.96 5.97 59.11
CA LYS A 638 12.90 6.99 58.06
C LYS A 638 13.25 6.27 56.77
N ASN A 639 12.35 6.34 55.78
CA ASN A 639 12.45 5.91 54.38
C ASN A 639 11.45 4.81 54.01
N LEU A 640 10.19 5.19 53.93
CA LEU A 640 9.18 4.59 53.07
C LEU A 640 8.24 5.73 52.67
N LYS A 641 8.63 6.47 51.63
CA LYS A 641 7.72 7.36 50.89
C LYS A 641 7.14 6.54 49.75
N ARG A 642 5.82 6.68 49.59
CA ARG A 642 5.01 6.35 48.40
C ARG A 642 4.85 4.87 48.07
N PHE A 643 3.66 4.34 48.32
CA PHE A 643 2.62 4.06 47.33
C PHE A 643 1.65 3.02 47.92
N ASP A 644 0.51 3.50 48.40
CA ASP A 644 -0.75 2.76 48.37
C ASP A 644 -1.72 3.75 47.74
N PHE A 645 -2.18 3.47 46.52
CA PHE A 645 -3.52 3.68 45.93
C PHE A 645 -3.49 3.23 44.49
#